data_AF-A0A6I8SS17-F1
#
_entry.id   AF-A0A6I8SS17-F1
#
_cell.length_a   1.000
_cell.length_b   1.000
_cell.length_c   1.000
_cell.angle_alpha   90.00
_cell.angle_beta   90.00
_cell.angle_gamma   90.00
#
_symmetry.space_group_name_H-M   'P 1'
#
loop_
_entity.id
_entity.type
_entity.pdbx_description
1 polymer ?
#
loop_
_entity_poly.entity_id
_entity_poly.type
_entity_poly.pdbx_seq_one_letter_code
_entity_poly.pdbx_strand_id
1 'polypeptide(L)'
;MSTPNRFKKDKEIIAEYESQVKEIRAQLVEQQKCLEQQTEMRVQLLQDLQDFFRKKAEIETEYSRNLEKLAERFMAKTRSTKDHQQYKKDQNLLSPVNCWYLLLNQVRRESKDHATLSDIYLNNVIMRFMQISEDSTRMFKKSKEIAFQLHEDLMKVLNELYTVMKTYHMYHAESLSAECKLKEAEKQEEKQIGRSADPVFHLRLEDKHQRRSSVKKIEKMKEKRQAKYSENKLKSIKARNEYLLTLEATNASVFKYYIHDLSDLIDCCDLGYHASLNRALRTYLSAEYNLETSRHEGLDIIENAVDNLEPRNDKQRFMEMYPTAFCPPMKFEFQPHLGDEVCMVSAQQPLQGELILRYQQLQSRLATLKIENEEIKKTTEATQQTIQDMVTIEDYDVSECFQHSRSTESVKSTVSETYLSKPSIAKRRANQQETEQFYFMKVREHLEGSNLITKLQAKHDLLQRTLGDGRGKEQDRPPHVPPKPQKQKKPRPQSQYITKLFNGDLESFIKESGQIIPLIVESCIRFINLYGLQHQGIFRVSGSQVEVNDIKNAFERGEDPLTDDQNNHDINSVAGVLKLYFRGLENPLFPKERFNDLISCIRIENLYERAIQTRKILLTLPRTVLIVMRYLFAFLNHLSQYSDENMMDPYNLAICFGPTLMPVPDIQDQVSCQAHVNEIVKTIIIHHETIFPDAKELEGPVYEKCMAGDDYCDSPYSEHGTLDEVDQDAGNETHTSEDECEPIEAIAKFDYIGRSARELSFKKGASLLLYHRASQDWWEGRHNGIDGLVPHQYIVVQDMDDTFSDTLSQKADSEASSEPVTEDKSSSKDLTSPSDRHPDFYLARQRRRVDPPPPSRRSGRTNDIHCPMHPAQSGKSVSNITSMETTNMNLSSHCSPRALLQNRNLNTDSPERRRKPGHGSLTNISRHDSLKKIDSPPIRRSTSSGQYTSFNDHKPLDPETIAQDIEETMNTALNDLRELERQSSAKHAPDVVLDTLDQIKNCPTIASSTESLSPLHNIVLKNAEPQIRRSTSTSSDAMSTFKPMVTPRMGVQLKPPALRPKPIVLPKTNPGIGPSQTAQGPADKSCTM
;
A
#
# COMPACT_ATOMS: atom_id res chain seq x y z
N MET A 1 24.25 -67.34 -11.95
CA MET A 1 25.42 -68.15 -12.35
C MET A 1 25.88 -68.96 -11.15
N SER A 2 25.67 -70.27 -11.14
CA SER A 2 26.07 -71.12 -10.01
C SER A 2 27.53 -71.56 -10.18
N THR A 3 28.43 -70.99 -9.39
CA THR A 3 29.82 -71.46 -9.32
C THR A 3 29.86 -72.90 -8.76
N PRO A 4 30.76 -73.77 -9.23
CA PRO A 4 30.86 -75.14 -8.71
C PRO A 4 31.25 -75.10 -7.23
N ASN A 5 30.61 -75.95 -6.41
CA ASN A 5 30.85 -76.05 -4.97
C ASN A 5 32.32 -76.33 -4.67
N ARG A 6 33.09 -75.27 -4.38
CA ARG A 6 34.45 -75.40 -3.85
C ARG A 6 34.38 -76.06 -2.48
N PHE A 7 35.26 -77.03 -2.23
CA PHE A 7 35.45 -77.63 -0.92
C PHE A 7 36.26 -76.66 -0.03
N LYS A 8 35.65 -75.52 0.32
CA LYS A 8 36.30 -74.47 1.12
C LYS A 8 36.66 -75.02 2.49
N LYS A 9 37.84 -74.63 2.99
CA LYS A 9 38.28 -74.96 4.36
C LYS A 9 37.90 -73.81 5.30
N ASP A 10 37.75 -74.09 6.59
CA ASP A 10 37.32 -73.13 7.62
C ASP A 10 38.05 -71.77 7.51
N LYS A 11 39.37 -71.80 7.26
CA LYS A 11 40.22 -70.60 7.11
C LYS A 11 39.86 -69.72 5.90
N GLU A 12 39.36 -70.31 4.81
CA GLU A 12 38.94 -69.60 3.60
C GLU A 12 37.62 -68.86 3.86
N ILE A 13 36.64 -69.55 4.42
CA ILE A 13 35.32 -68.99 4.78
C ILE A 13 35.46 -67.89 5.84
N ILE A 14 36.28 -68.12 6.87
CA ILE A 14 36.55 -67.13 7.93
C ILE A 14 37.26 -65.89 7.36
N ALA A 15 38.22 -66.06 6.44
CA ALA A 15 38.92 -64.91 5.83
C ALA A 15 38.03 -64.09 4.89
N GLU A 16 37.14 -64.74 4.12
CA GLU A 16 36.12 -64.06 3.32
C GLU A 16 35.17 -63.23 4.20
N TYR A 17 34.67 -63.83 5.28
CA TYR A 17 33.79 -63.14 6.23
C TYR A 17 34.48 -61.99 6.97
N GLU A 18 35.72 -62.19 7.47
CA GLU A 18 36.53 -61.13 8.08
C GLU A 18 36.86 -59.99 7.09
N SER A 19 36.85 -60.24 5.77
CA SER A 19 36.97 -59.19 4.76
C SER A 19 35.68 -58.38 4.63
N GLN A 20 34.53 -59.05 4.55
CA GLN A 20 33.22 -58.39 4.43
C GLN A 20 32.90 -57.53 5.67
N VAL A 21 33.23 -58.00 6.88
CA VAL A 21 33.04 -57.22 8.12
C VAL A 21 33.96 -55.99 8.18
N LYS A 22 35.17 -56.05 7.59
CA LYS A 22 36.05 -54.88 7.46
C LYS A 22 35.50 -53.86 6.47
N GLU A 23 34.91 -54.32 5.36
CA GLU A 23 34.26 -53.47 4.37
C GLU A 23 33.04 -52.74 4.96
N ILE A 24 32.15 -53.46 5.65
CA ILE A 24 31.01 -52.87 6.38
C ILE A 24 31.52 -51.82 7.38
N ARG A 25 32.52 -52.15 8.21
CA ARG A 25 33.09 -51.19 9.17
C ARG A 25 33.66 -49.94 8.49
N ALA A 26 34.29 -50.07 7.32
CA ALA A 26 34.78 -48.92 6.57
C ALA A 26 33.63 -48.04 6.06
N GLN A 27 32.54 -48.63 5.57
CA GLN A 27 31.34 -47.91 5.14
C GLN A 27 30.67 -47.17 6.31
N LEU A 28 30.52 -47.80 7.49
CA LEU A 28 29.96 -47.17 8.69
C LEU A 28 30.74 -45.91 9.14
N VAL A 29 32.08 -45.94 9.00
CA VAL A 29 32.94 -44.78 9.28
C VAL A 29 32.78 -43.69 8.22
N GLU A 30 32.66 -44.05 6.94
CA GLU A 30 32.47 -43.07 5.87
C GLU A 30 31.09 -42.40 5.93
N GLN A 31 30.03 -43.17 6.20
CA GLN A 31 28.67 -42.67 6.42
C GLN A 31 28.64 -41.62 7.55
N GLN A 32 29.36 -41.86 8.65
CA GLN A 32 29.46 -40.89 9.75
C GLN A 32 30.16 -39.58 9.33
N LYS A 33 31.22 -39.65 8.49
CA LYS A 33 31.86 -38.45 7.93
C LYS A 33 30.94 -37.68 6.99
N CYS A 34 30.20 -38.36 6.14
CA CYS A 34 29.29 -37.72 5.19
C CYS A 34 28.22 -36.88 5.92
N LEU A 35 27.64 -37.40 7.00
CA LEU A 35 26.68 -36.68 7.84
C LEU A 35 27.31 -35.49 8.57
N GLU A 36 28.56 -35.63 9.01
CA GLU A 36 29.33 -34.55 9.64
C GLU A 36 29.62 -33.42 8.64
N GLN A 37 30.19 -33.75 7.47
CA GLN A 37 30.46 -32.81 6.39
C GLN A 37 29.19 -32.11 5.87
N GLN A 38 28.07 -32.84 5.73
CA GLN A 38 26.78 -32.27 5.35
C GLN A 38 26.27 -31.25 6.38
N THR A 39 26.52 -31.49 7.67
CA THR A 39 26.19 -30.55 8.75
C THR A 39 27.11 -29.32 8.72
N GLU A 40 28.42 -29.52 8.58
CA GLU A 40 29.40 -28.44 8.45
C GLU A 40 29.08 -27.52 7.26
N MET A 41 28.73 -28.09 6.10
CA MET A 41 28.32 -27.31 4.92
C MET A 41 27.04 -26.49 5.14
N ARG A 42 26.07 -27.01 5.90
CA ARG A 42 24.85 -26.26 6.28
C ARG A 42 25.15 -25.13 7.27
N VAL A 43 26.00 -25.39 8.27
CA VAL A 43 26.44 -24.38 9.23
C VAL A 43 27.22 -23.26 8.52
N GLN A 44 28.09 -23.59 7.55
CA GLN A 44 28.78 -22.60 6.73
C GLN A 44 27.79 -21.78 5.88
N LEU A 45 26.81 -22.41 5.22
CA LEU A 45 25.78 -21.69 4.45
C LEU A 45 24.97 -20.73 5.34
N LEU A 46 24.65 -21.12 6.57
CA LEU A 46 23.98 -20.24 7.55
C LEU A 46 24.89 -19.10 8.01
N GLN A 47 26.20 -19.31 8.10
CA GLN A 47 27.17 -18.25 8.40
C GLN A 47 27.26 -17.25 7.23
N ASP A 48 27.40 -17.74 6.00
CA ASP A 48 27.44 -16.93 4.77
C ASP A 48 26.15 -16.08 4.63
N LEU A 49 24.99 -16.64 4.96
CA LEU A 49 23.72 -15.93 5.00
C LEU A 49 23.66 -14.84 6.09
N GLN A 50 24.15 -15.10 7.30
CA GLN A 50 24.22 -14.10 8.37
C GLN A 50 25.12 -12.93 7.98
N ASP A 51 26.28 -13.20 7.39
CA ASP A 51 27.25 -12.18 7.01
C ASP A 51 26.78 -11.39 5.77
N PHE A 52 26.10 -12.04 4.82
CA PHE A 52 25.38 -11.37 3.73
C PHE A 52 24.32 -10.40 4.27
N PHE A 53 23.43 -10.84 5.16
CA PHE A 53 22.38 -9.98 5.69
C PHE A 53 22.91 -8.86 6.58
N ARG A 54 24.01 -9.07 7.31
CA ARG A 54 24.70 -8.00 8.03
C ARG A 54 25.24 -6.94 7.07
N LYS A 55 25.84 -7.37 5.96
CA LYS A 55 26.33 -6.46 4.90
C LYS A 55 25.19 -5.75 4.17
N LYS A 56 24.03 -6.39 3.94
CA LYS A 56 22.84 -5.71 3.39
C LYS A 56 22.32 -4.65 4.37
N ALA A 57 22.14 -4.99 5.65
CA ALA A 57 21.72 -4.05 6.69
C ALA A 57 22.61 -2.80 6.79
N GLU A 58 23.94 -2.97 6.75
CA GLU A 58 24.88 -1.83 6.68
C GLU A 58 24.64 -0.92 5.46
N ILE A 59 24.25 -1.48 4.32
CA ILE A 59 23.94 -0.74 3.08
C ILE A 59 22.59 -0.02 3.20
N GLU A 60 21.54 -0.70 3.68
CA GLU A 60 20.22 -0.08 3.91
C GLU A 60 20.32 1.10 4.89
N THR A 61 21.09 0.91 5.98
CA THR A 61 21.33 1.96 6.99
C THR A 61 22.06 3.17 6.40
N GLU A 62 23.04 2.95 5.51
CA GLU A 62 23.75 4.05 4.85
C GLU A 62 22.87 4.74 3.80
N TYR A 63 22.05 3.99 3.07
CA TYR A 63 21.11 4.56 2.10
C TYR A 63 20.05 5.43 2.80
N SER A 64 19.36 4.87 3.81
CA SER A 64 18.47 5.57 4.73
C SER A 64 19.10 6.87 5.24
N ARG A 65 20.27 6.81 5.88
CA ARG A 65 20.91 8.00 6.46
C ARG A 65 21.30 9.07 5.41
N ASN A 66 21.37 8.74 4.13
CA ASN A 66 21.62 9.70 3.07
C ASN A 66 20.33 10.24 2.42
N LEU A 67 19.23 9.50 2.48
CA LEU A 67 17.88 10.00 2.18
C LEU A 67 17.41 11.01 3.24
N GLU A 68 17.55 10.72 4.54
CA GLU A 68 17.15 11.69 5.59
C GLU A 68 17.92 13.01 5.45
N LYS A 69 19.26 12.95 5.32
CA LYS A 69 20.09 14.14 5.06
C LYS A 69 19.66 14.91 3.81
N LEU A 70 19.17 14.22 2.77
CA LEU A 70 18.68 14.86 1.55
C LEU A 70 17.38 15.63 1.84
N ALA A 71 16.40 14.99 2.49
CA ALA A 71 15.14 15.62 2.86
C ALA A 71 15.33 16.79 3.85
N GLU A 72 16.08 16.57 4.94
CA GLU A 72 16.45 17.59 5.92
C GLU A 72 17.08 18.82 5.28
N ARG A 73 18.07 18.63 4.40
CA ARG A 73 18.81 19.72 3.75
C ARG A 73 17.92 20.64 2.91
N PHE A 74 16.81 20.13 2.37
CA PHE A 74 15.85 20.95 1.64
C PHE A 74 14.77 21.52 2.56
N MET A 75 14.18 20.73 3.45
CA MET A 75 13.24 21.24 4.45
C MET A 75 13.82 22.34 5.35
N ALA A 76 15.08 22.26 5.74
CA ALA A 76 15.73 23.27 6.58
C ALA A 76 15.87 24.62 5.86
N LYS A 77 16.22 24.62 4.57
CA LYS A 77 16.19 25.84 3.74
C LYS A 77 14.78 26.40 3.66
N THR A 78 13.80 25.54 3.40
CA THR A 78 12.39 25.90 3.31
C THR A 78 11.87 26.49 4.62
N ARG A 79 12.30 26.02 5.80
CA ARG A 79 11.94 26.61 7.11
C ARG A 79 12.64 27.95 7.41
N SER A 80 13.66 28.35 6.64
CA SER A 80 14.50 29.52 6.93
C SER A 80 14.00 30.83 6.32
N THR A 81 13.06 30.80 5.37
CA THR A 81 12.43 32.01 4.82
C THR A 81 11.19 32.37 5.63
N LYS A 82 11.04 33.66 5.97
CA LYS A 82 9.92 34.14 6.81
C LYS A 82 8.56 33.79 6.22
N ASP A 83 8.44 33.88 4.90
CA ASP A 83 7.23 33.60 4.13
C ASP A 83 6.76 32.15 4.30
N HIS A 84 7.66 31.22 4.65
CA HIS A 84 7.32 29.80 4.80
C HIS A 84 6.89 29.39 6.21
N GLN A 85 6.94 30.31 7.19
CA GLN A 85 6.18 30.12 8.44
C GLN A 85 4.68 30.37 8.24
N GLN A 86 4.30 31.08 7.16
CA GLN A 86 2.93 31.16 6.65
C GLN A 86 2.51 29.80 6.05
N TYR A 87 3.22 29.34 5.01
CA TYR A 87 2.95 28.08 4.29
C TYR A 87 2.98 26.81 5.16
N LYS A 88 3.55 26.85 6.37
CA LYS A 88 3.50 25.72 7.33
C LYS A 88 2.29 25.72 8.27
N LYS A 89 1.42 26.73 8.20
CA LYS A 89 0.17 26.82 8.98
C LYS A 89 -1.09 26.71 8.13
N ASP A 90 -1.03 27.10 6.87
CA ASP A 90 -2.17 27.06 5.96
C ASP A 90 -2.16 25.78 5.11
N GLN A 91 -3.32 25.13 4.96
CA GLN A 91 -3.54 24.05 3.97
C GLN A 91 -3.45 24.56 2.51
N ASN A 92 -3.33 25.88 2.31
CA ASN A 92 -3.43 26.59 1.04
C ASN A 92 -2.07 26.78 0.34
N LEU A 93 -1.31 25.69 0.18
CA LEU A 93 -0.12 25.72 -0.68
C LEU A 93 -0.50 26.00 -2.15
N LEU A 94 0.42 26.61 -2.90
CA LEU A 94 0.34 26.60 -4.37
C LEU A 94 0.66 25.19 -4.89
N SER A 95 0.00 24.74 -5.95
CA SER A 95 0.05 23.33 -6.39
C SER A 95 1.48 22.79 -6.58
N PRO A 96 2.44 23.49 -7.24
CA PRO A 96 3.81 22.95 -7.40
C PRO A 96 4.61 22.92 -6.09
N VAL A 97 4.23 23.73 -5.10
CA VAL A 97 4.83 23.74 -3.76
C VAL A 97 4.31 22.54 -2.95
N ASN A 98 3.06 22.12 -3.18
CA ASN A 98 2.52 20.88 -2.62
C ASN A 98 3.26 19.66 -3.17
N CYS A 99 3.40 19.52 -4.50
CA CYS A 99 4.16 18.43 -5.12
C CYS A 99 5.59 18.35 -4.58
N TRP A 100 6.26 19.51 -4.42
CA TRP A 100 7.60 19.58 -3.84
C TRP A 100 7.65 19.14 -2.37
N TYR A 101 6.66 19.49 -1.56
CA TYR A 101 6.59 19.05 -0.16
C TYR A 101 6.33 17.54 -0.05
N LEU A 102 5.42 17.00 -0.87
CA LEU A 102 5.12 15.57 -0.90
C LEU A 102 6.31 14.74 -1.39
N LEU A 103 7.05 15.21 -2.41
CA LEU A 103 8.32 14.60 -2.85
C LEU A 103 9.35 14.55 -1.71
N LEU A 104 9.50 15.62 -0.93
CA LEU A 104 10.40 15.60 0.24
C LEU A 104 9.91 14.68 1.36
N ASN A 105 8.59 14.55 1.56
CA ASN A 105 8.01 13.62 2.52
C ASN A 105 8.22 12.15 2.08
N GLN A 106 8.15 11.85 0.78
CA GLN A 106 8.42 10.50 0.29
C GLN A 106 9.89 10.08 0.49
N VAL A 107 10.83 11.01 0.30
CA VAL A 107 12.24 10.76 0.66
C VAL A 107 12.41 10.49 2.16
N ARG A 108 11.60 11.12 3.04
CA ARG A 108 11.57 10.74 4.48
C ARG A 108 10.94 9.36 4.71
N ARG A 109 9.94 8.97 3.93
CA ARG A 109 9.26 7.67 4.03
C ARG A 109 10.24 6.55 3.66
N GLU A 110 10.78 6.56 2.44
CA GLU A 110 11.84 5.64 2.00
C GLU A 110 13.00 5.60 3.02
N SER A 111 13.42 6.77 3.55
CA SER A 111 14.46 6.81 4.58
C SER A 111 14.11 6.04 5.86
N LYS A 112 12.87 6.11 6.35
CA LYS A 112 12.43 5.33 7.51
C LYS A 112 12.34 3.84 7.16
N ASP A 113 11.78 3.53 6.01
CA ASP A 113 11.48 2.15 5.62
C ASP A 113 12.77 1.35 5.39
N HIS A 114 13.81 1.95 4.80
CA HIS A 114 15.14 1.36 4.70
C HIS A 114 15.85 1.23 6.07
N ALA A 115 15.55 2.08 7.06
CA ALA A 115 16.04 1.87 8.43
C ALA A 115 15.34 0.65 9.07
N THR A 116 14.01 0.59 9.01
CA THR A 116 13.20 -0.54 9.47
C THR A 116 13.61 -1.86 8.81
N LEU A 117 13.92 -1.85 7.51
CA LEU A 117 14.41 -3.01 6.77
C LEU A 117 15.77 -3.50 7.30
N SER A 118 16.69 -2.58 7.62
CA SER A 118 17.95 -2.88 8.28
C SER A 118 17.73 -3.55 9.64
N ASP A 119 16.85 -2.98 10.47
CA ASP A 119 16.55 -3.51 11.80
C ASP A 119 15.86 -4.88 11.74
N ILE A 120 15.01 -5.13 10.75
CA ILE A 120 14.45 -6.46 10.48
C ILE A 120 15.55 -7.46 10.12
N TYR A 121 16.56 -7.06 9.34
CA TYR A 121 17.68 -7.96 9.02
C TYR A 121 18.51 -8.28 10.26
N LEU A 122 18.92 -7.26 11.03
CA LEU A 122 19.75 -7.41 12.21
C LEU A 122 19.04 -8.22 13.31
N ASN A 123 17.81 -7.81 13.67
CA ASN A 123 17.13 -8.29 14.86
C ASN A 123 16.23 -9.52 14.60
N ASN A 124 15.85 -9.79 13.34
CA ASN A 124 14.89 -10.84 13.00
C ASN A 124 15.49 -11.90 12.06
N VAL A 125 16.08 -11.51 10.93
CA VAL A 125 16.59 -12.47 9.91
C VAL A 125 17.90 -13.14 10.35
N ILE A 126 18.90 -12.35 10.76
CA ILE A 126 20.20 -12.89 11.24
C ILE A 126 20.01 -13.74 12.49
N MET A 127 19.20 -13.27 13.45
CA MET A 127 18.89 -14.00 14.68
C MET A 127 18.27 -15.38 14.41
N ARG A 128 17.43 -15.51 13.36
CA ARG A 128 16.89 -16.81 12.94
C ARG A 128 17.98 -17.72 12.37
N PHE A 129 18.85 -17.24 11.49
CA PHE A 129 19.93 -18.07 10.95
C PHE A 129 20.93 -18.52 12.03
N MET A 130 21.23 -17.66 13.00
CA MET A 130 22.04 -18.00 14.18
C MET A 130 21.38 -19.14 14.98
N GLN A 131 20.09 -19.01 15.32
CA GLN A 131 19.34 -20.07 16.01
C GLN A 131 19.30 -21.38 15.20
N ILE A 132 19.09 -21.33 13.88
CA ILE A 132 19.07 -22.53 13.03
C ILE A 132 20.44 -23.22 13.01
N SER A 133 21.54 -22.47 13.13
CA SER A 133 22.91 -23.03 13.19
C SER A 133 23.15 -23.76 14.52
N GLU A 134 22.75 -23.15 15.64
CA GLU A 134 22.80 -23.79 16.97
C GLU A 134 21.90 -25.04 17.03
N ASP A 135 20.69 -24.95 16.48
CA ASP A 135 19.73 -26.05 16.40
C ASP A 135 20.28 -27.20 15.55
N SER A 136 20.82 -26.92 14.36
CA SER A 136 21.41 -27.91 13.46
C SER A 136 22.61 -28.62 14.09
N THR A 137 23.50 -27.87 14.74
CA THR A 137 24.64 -28.41 15.47
C THR A 137 24.19 -29.31 16.64
N ARG A 138 23.13 -28.92 17.35
CA ARG A 138 22.54 -29.70 18.45
C ARG A 138 21.84 -30.98 17.97
N MET A 139 21.10 -30.91 16.86
CA MET A 139 20.43 -32.08 16.27
C MET A 139 21.46 -33.07 15.72
N PHE A 140 22.44 -32.62 14.93
CA PHE A 140 23.51 -33.48 14.44
C PHE A 140 24.27 -34.18 15.58
N LYS A 141 24.58 -33.47 16.69
CA LYS A 141 25.21 -34.10 17.86
C LYS A 141 24.37 -35.26 18.43
N LYS A 142 23.04 -35.12 18.46
CA LYS A 142 22.13 -36.19 18.92
C LYS A 142 22.01 -37.33 17.91
N SER A 143 21.90 -37.03 16.61
CA SER A 143 21.96 -38.04 15.56
C SER A 143 23.29 -38.81 15.57
N LYS A 144 24.43 -38.14 15.83
CA LYS A 144 25.75 -38.78 15.94
C LYS A 144 25.87 -39.75 17.12
N GLU A 145 25.21 -39.47 18.24
CA GLU A 145 25.07 -40.40 19.37
C GLU A 145 24.23 -41.64 18.99
N ILE A 146 23.10 -41.44 18.29
CA ILE A 146 22.23 -42.53 17.81
C ILE A 146 22.94 -43.40 16.76
N ALA A 147 23.60 -42.78 15.79
CA ALA A 147 24.38 -43.45 14.75
C ALA A 147 25.45 -44.36 15.37
N PHE A 148 26.20 -43.86 16.36
CA PHE A 148 27.20 -44.65 17.06
C PHE A 148 26.60 -45.90 17.74
N GLN A 149 25.44 -45.77 18.39
CA GLN A 149 24.74 -46.91 18.99
C GLN A 149 24.32 -47.95 17.94
N LEU A 150 23.73 -47.50 16.82
CA LEU A 150 23.34 -48.39 15.70
C LEU A 150 24.55 -49.12 15.10
N HIS A 151 25.68 -48.41 14.93
CA HIS A 151 26.91 -49.00 14.38
C HIS A 151 27.51 -50.05 15.34
N GLU A 152 27.50 -49.77 16.65
CA GLU A 152 27.94 -50.72 17.68
C GLU A 152 27.05 -51.96 17.75
N ASP A 153 25.72 -51.81 17.69
CA ASP A 153 24.79 -52.95 17.73
C ASP A 153 24.88 -53.81 16.46
N LEU A 154 25.01 -53.20 15.28
CA LEU A 154 25.27 -53.93 14.03
C LEU A 154 26.61 -54.70 14.10
N MET A 155 27.65 -54.08 14.65
CA MET A 155 28.96 -54.73 14.84
C MET A 155 28.89 -55.89 15.86
N LYS A 156 28.04 -55.82 16.89
CA LYS A 156 27.83 -56.94 17.83
C LYS A 156 27.22 -58.15 17.14
N VAL A 157 26.19 -57.96 16.32
CA VAL A 157 25.52 -59.05 15.58
C VAL A 157 26.49 -59.73 14.58
N LEU A 158 27.33 -58.96 13.90
CA LEU A 158 28.39 -59.51 13.04
C LEU A 158 29.43 -60.35 13.84
N ASN A 159 29.84 -59.88 15.02
CA ASN A 159 30.76 -60.63 15.90
C ASN A 159 30.11 -61.91 16.48
N GLU A 160 28.79 -61.91 16.69
CA GLU A 160 28.05 -63.10 17.10
C GLU A 160 28.05 -64.16 15.99
N LEU A 161 27.71 -63.76 14.75
CA LEU A 161 27.71 -64.66 13.59
C LEU A 161 29.08 -65.33 13.36
N TYR A 162 30.18 -64.58 13.49
CA TYR A 162 31.55 -65.12 13.47
C TYR A 162 31.73 -66.27 14.47
N THR A 163 31.24 -66.07 15.69
CA THR A 163 31.42 -66.98 16.83
C THR A 163 30.59 -68.25 16.67
N VAL A 164 29.34 -68.13 16.19
CA VAL A 164 28.47 -69.28 15.90
C VAL A 164 28.98 -70.06 14.68
N MET A 165 29.39 -69.38 13.60
CA MET A 165 29.99 -70.00 12.41
C MET A 165 31.23 -70.84 12.77
N LYS A 166 32.15 -70.27 13.54
CA LYS A 166 33.37 -70.95 14.01
C LYS A 166 33.06 -72.19 14.86
N THR A 167 32.02 -72.11 15.68
CA THR A 167 31.53 -73.23 16.50
C THR A 167 30.92 -74.34 15.64
N TYR A 168 30.15 -74.00 14.61
CA TYR A 168 29.65 -74.96 13.61
C TYR A 168 30.79 -75.67 12.88
N HIS A 169 31.78 -74.93 12.33
CA HIS A 169 32.93 -75.50 11.62
C HIS A 169 33.70 -76.50 12.49
N MET A 170 33.97 -76.15 13.76
CA MET A 170 34.64 -77.04 14.72
C MET A 170 33.88 -78.37 14.90
N TYR A 171 32.59 -78.33 15.25
CA TYR A 171 31.81 -79.57 15.43
C TYR A 171 31.59 -80.34 14.13
N HIS A 172 31.58 -79.67 12.97
CA HIS A 172 31.51 -80.32 11.67
C HIS A 172 32.79 -81.12 11.38
N ALA A 173 33.97 -80.54 11.61
CA ALA A 173 35.25 -81.23 11.49
C ALA A 173 35.37 -82.41 12.48
N GLU A 174 34.89 -82.25 13.73
CA GLU A 174 34.82 -83.35 14.70
C GLU A 174 33.85 -84.46 14.28
N SER A 175 32.73 -84.11 13.63
CA SER A 175 31.77 -85.09 13.10
C SER A 175 32.36 -85.87 11.92
N LEU A 176 33.02 -85.19 10.98
CA LEU A 176 33.70 -85.84 9.85
C LEU A 176 34.84 -86.76 10.34
N SER A 177 35.63 -86.31 11.32
CA SER A 177 36.70 -87.13 11.91
C SER A 177 36.15 -88.39 12.60
N ALA A 178 34.99 -88.30 13.25
CA ALA A 178 34.30 -89.46 13.83
C ALA A 178 33.73 -90.39 12.73
N GLU A 179 33.18 -89.82 11.65
CA GLU A 179 32.62 -90.57 10.51
C GLU A 179 33.70 -91.38 9.77
N CYS A 180 34.89 -90.80 9.53
CA CYS A 180 36.02 -91.52 8.96
C CYS A 180 36.45 -92.69 9.85
N LYS A 181 36.56 -92.47 11.16
CA LYS A 181 36.93 -93.51 12.14
C LYS A 181 35.86 -94.60 12.24
N LEU A 182 34.58 -94.28 12.06
CA LEU A 182 33.50 -95.27 11.97
C LEU A 182 33.67 -96.13 10.71
N LYS A 183 33.79 -95.51 9.54
CA LYS A 183 34.00 -96.18 8.23
C LYS A 183 35.26 -97.06 8.20
N GLU A 184 36.32 -96.67 8.90
CA GLU A 184 37.50 -97.51 9.11
C GLU A 184 37.22 -98.77 9.95
N ALA A 185 36.35 -98.69 10.97
CA ALA A 185 35.98 -99.84 11.79
C ALA A 185 35.02 -100.77 11.04
N GLU A 186 34.08 -100.23 10.28
CA GLU A 186 33.21 -100.97 9.37
C GLU A 186 34.04 -101.75 8.34
N LYS A 187 35.01 -101.09 7.69
CA LYS A 187 35.95 -101.73 6.76
C LYS A 187 36.92 -102.72 7.43
N GLN A 188 37.06 -102.71 8.75
CA GLN A 188 37.82 -103.72 9.53
C GLN A 188 36.95 -104.92 9.90
N GLU A 189 35.68 -104.68 10.21
CA GLU A 189 34.65 -105.69 10.44
C GLU A 189 34.37 -106.50 9.17
N GLU A 190 34.09 -105.82 8.04
CA GLU A 190 33.93 -106.42 6.71
C GLU A 190 35.15 -107.29 6.32
N LYS A 191 36.36 -106.85 6.64
CA LYS A 191 37.60 -107.63 6.36
C LYS A 191 37.79 -108.86 7.24
N GLN A 192 37.13 -108.94 8.40
CA GLN A 192 37.16 -110.15 9.24
C GLN A 192 35.99 -111.08 8.95
N ILE A 193 34.82 -110.55 8.60
CA ILE A 193 33.65 -111.34 8.19
C ILE A 193 33.85 -111.89 6.77
N GLY A 194 34.22 -111.05 5.80
CA GLY A 194 34.43 -111.42 4.40
C GLY A 194 35.58 -112.41 4.13
N ARG A 195 36.34 -112.81 5.15
CA ARG A 195 37.28 -113.95 5.08
C ARG A 195 36.57 -115.32 5.21
N SER A 196 35.25 -115.37 5.28
CA SER A 196 34.46 -116.61 5.40
C SER A 196 33.92 -117.16 4.07
N ALA A 197 34.46 -116.73 2.92
CA ALA A 197 33.85 -116.96 1.60
C ALA A 197 34.83 -117.52 0.55
N ASP A 198 35.52 -118.62 0.86
CA ASP A 198 35.92 -119.62 -0.14
C ASP A 198 36.17 -121.00 0.55
N PRO A 199 35.80 -122.17 -0.04
CA PRO A 199 35.69 -123.42 0.73
C PRO A 199 36.67 -124.54 0.33
N VAL A 200 37.71 -124.80 1.15
CA VAL A 200 38.53 -126.02 1.09
C VAL A 200 38.75 -126.61 2.50
N PHE A 201 38.99 -127.92 2.59
CA PHE A 201 38.76 -128.76 3.77
C PHE A 201 39.81 -128.70 4.92
N HIS A 202 39.37 -129.19 6.09
CA HIS A 202 40.14 -129.55 7.31
C HIS A 202 40.85 -128.44 8.10
N LEU A 203 40.28 -128.07 9.27
CA LEU A 203 41.00 -127.39 10.36
C LEU A 203 40.41 -127.73 11.76
N ARG A 204 41.24 -127.62 12.81
CA ARG A 204 40.92 -128.03 14.20
C ARG A 204 39.88 -127.14 14.90
N LEU A 205 39.26 -127.69 15.95
CA LEU A 205 38.12 -127.11 16.66
C LEU A 205 38.45 -125.84 17.48
N GLU A 206 39.67 -125.73 18.00
CA GLU A 206 40.09 -124.65 18.93
C GLU A 206 40.08 -123.25 18.29
N ASP A 207 40.48 -123.14 17.01
CA ASP A 207 40.60 -121.85 16.30
C ASP A 207 39.25 -121.14 16.06
N LYS A 208 38.12 -121.83 16.27
CA LYS A 208 36.78 -121.21 16.24
C LYS A 208 36.52 -120.27 17.43
N HIS A 209 37.13 -120.50 18.59
CA HIS A 209 36.89 -119.66 19.78
C HIS A 209 37.66 -118.34 19.73
N GLN A 210 38.95 -118.40 19.33
CA GLN A 210 39.80 -117.21 19.24
C GLN A 210 39.21 -116.19 18.25
N ARG A 211 38.80 -116.63 17.06
CA ARG A 211 38.15 -115.78 16.03
C ARG A 211 36.81 -115.20 16.50
N ARG A 212 35.99 -115.94 17.26
CA ARG A 212 34.73 -115.39 17.83
C ARG A 212 34.98 -114.25 18.82
N SER A 213 36.10 -114.27 19.54
CA SER A 213 36.47 -113.18 20.46
C SER A 213 36.93 -111.90 19.74
N SER A 214 37.66 -112.03 18.61
CA SER A 214 38.17 -110.88 17.87
C SER A 214 37.05 -110.12 17.17
N VAL A 215 36.09 -110.83 16.58
CA VAL A 215 34.90 -110.22 15.95
C VAL A 215 34.11 -109.41 16.97
N LYS A 216 33.74 -109.99 18.12
CA LYS A 216 33.02 -109.26 19.20
C LYS A 216 33.77 -108.03 19.72
N LYS A 217 35.11 -108.06 19.71
CA LYS A 217 35.95 -106.91 20.11
C LYS A 217 35.90 -105.77 19.08
N ILE A 218 35.77 -106.09 17.79
CA ILE A 218 35.66 -105.11 16.69
C ILE A 218 34.23 -104.61 16.54
N GLU A 219 33.22 -105.47 16.69
CA GLU A 219 31.80 -105.13 16.81
C GLU A 219 31.57 -104.08 17.92
N LYS A 220 32.06 -104.34 19.14
CA LYS A 220 32.01 -103.37 20.26
C LYS A 220 32.86 -102.11 20.03
N MET A 221 33.90 -102.19 19.20
CA MET A 221 34.67 -101.00 18.80
C MET A 221 33.90 -100.15 17.78
N LYS A 222 33.23 -100.77 16.82
CA LYS A 222 32.33 -100.12 15.85
C LYS A 222 31.18 -99.46 16.59
N GLU A 223 30.49 -100.17 17.49
CA GLU A 223 29.42 -99.63 18.35
C GLU A 223 29.87 -98.37 19.10
N LYS A 224 31.05 -98.40 19.74
CA LYS A 224 31.60 -97.23 20.43
C LYS A 224 31.93 -96.06 19.48
N ARG A 225 32.38 -96.33 18.25
CA ARG A 225 32.62 -95.29 17.22
C ARG A 225 31.31 -94.77 16.63
N GLN A 226 30.29 -95.62 16.48
CA GLN A 226 28.94 -95.27 16.03
C GLN A 226 28.27 -94.32 17.03
N ALA A 227 28.31 -94.63 18.33
CA ALA A 227 27.79 -93.76 19.37
C ALA A 227 28.47 -92.37 19.35
N LYS A 228 29.81 -92.33 19.26
CA LYS A 228 30.54 -91.05 19.19
C LYS A 228 30.30 -90.29 17.87
N TYR A 229 30.12 -90.99 16.74
CA TYR A 229 29.72 -90.36 15.50
C TYR A 229 28.31 -89.75 15.63
N SER A 230 27.32 -90.48 16.15
CA SER A 230 25.97 -89.97 16.37
C SER A 230 25.94 -88.75 17.31
N GLU A 231 26.74 -88.75 18.38
CA GLU A 231 26.91 -87.62 19.31
C GLU A 231 27.49 -86.39 18.58
N ASN A 232 28.62 -86.55 17.88
CA ASN A 232 29.26 -85.45 17.15
C ASN A 232 28.39 -84.95 15.98
N LYS A 233 27.64 -85.83 15.31
CA LYS A 233 26.71 -85.47 14.24
C LYS A 233 25.56 -84.63 14.78
N LEU A 234 25.00 -85.00 15.94
CA LEU A 234 23.96 -84.21 16.61
C LEU A 234 24.48 -82.84 17.06
N LYS A 235 25.71 -82.77 17.61
CA LYS A 235 26.38 -81.49 17.94
C LYS A 235 26.57 -80.60 16.71
N SER A 236 27.06 -81.17 15.60
CA SER A 236 27.22 -80.46 14.32
C SER A 236 25.88 -79.98 13.75
N ILE A 237 24.83 -80.80 13.81
CA ILE A 237 23.47 -80.40 13.36
C ILE A 237 22.92 -79.26 14.21
N LYS A 238 23.04 -79.33 15.54
CA LYS A 238 22.61 -78.23 16.43
C LYS A 238 23.35 -76.93 16.09
N ALA A 239 24.69 -76.94 16.10
CA ALA A 239 25.48 -75.74 15.80
C ALA A 239 25.24 -75.19 14.38
N ARG A 240 24.94 -76.05 13.40
CA ARG A 240 24.52 -75.62 12.06
C ARG A 240 23.16 -74.91 12.08
N ASN A 241 22.21 -75.41 12.86
CA ASN A 241 20.89 -74.80 12.98
C ASN A 241 20.99 -73.43 13.69
N GLU A 242 21.76 -73.32 14.78
CA GLU A 242 22.08 -72.02 15.40
C GLU A 242 22.73 -71.07 14.39
N TYR A 243 23.74 -71.53 13.64
CA TYR A 243 24.40 -70.72 12.61
C TYR A 243 23.42 -70.18 11.55
N LEU A 244 22.46 -70.99 11.11
CA LEU A 244 21.43 -70.54 10.16
C LEU A 244 20.45 -69.53 10.78
N LEU A 245 20.11 -69.67 12.06
CA LEU A 245 19.26 -68.70 12.78
C LEU A 245 19.99 -67.36 13.00
N THR A 246 21.23 -67.38 13.47
CA THR A 246 22.06 -66.18 13.63
C THR A 246 22.36 -65.52 12.29
N LEU A 247 22.56 -66.30 11.21
CA LEU A 247 22.76 -65.76 9.86
C LEU A 247 21.53 -64.99 9.37
N GLU A 248 20.33 -65.55 9.53
CA GLU A 248 19.08 -64.88 9.12
C GLU A 248 18.84 -63.60 9.94
N ALA A 249 19.06 -63.66 11.26
CA ALA A 249 19.00 -62.48 12.13
C ALA A 249 20.03 -61.41 11.71
N THR A 250 21.26 -61.81 11.37
CA THR A 250 22.31 -60.90 10.90
C THR A 250 21.93 -60.23 9.58
N ASN A 251 21.42 -61.00 8.62
CA ASN A 251 20.95 -60.47 7.33
C ASN A 251 19.80 -59.46 7.53
N ALA A 252 18.85 -59.77 8.42
CA ALA A 252 17.75 -58.87 8.76
C ALA A 252 18.24 -57.58 9.46
N SER A 253 19.21 -57.65 10.38
CA SER A 253 19.82 -56.48 11.02
C SER A 253 20.57 -55.59 10.03
N VAL A 254 21.38 -56.19 9.14
CA VAL A 254 22.09 -55.47 8.06
C VAL A 254 21.09 -54.81 7.12
N PHE A 255 20.07 -55.54 6.66
CA PHE A 255 19.04 -54.99 5.79
C PHE A 255 18.30 -53.81 6.44
N LYS A 256 17.83 -53.98 7.69
CA LYS A 256 17.12 -52.92 8.42
C LYS A 256 17.97 -51.66 8.58
N TYR A 257 19.25 -51.81 8.92
CA TYR A 257 20.15 -50.65 9.06
C TYR A 257 20.32 -49.89 7.74
N TYR A 258 20.69 -50.58 6.66
CA TYR A 258 21.00 -49.93 5.37
C TYR A 258 19.77 -49.41 4.60
N ILE A 259 18.57 -49.98 4.84
CA ILE A 259 17.34 -49.66 4.09
C ILE A 259 16.36 -48.77 4.87
N HIS A 260 16.41 -48.79 6.21
CA HIS A 260 15.49 -48.02 7.06
C HIS A 260 16.23 -47.11 8.03
N ASP A 261 17.02 -47.66 8.95
CA ASP A 261 17.56 -46.86 10.08
C ASP A 261 18.50 -45.73 9.62
N LEU A 262 19.23 -45.93 8.51
CA LEU A 262 20.05 -44.88 7.90
C LEU A 262 19.22 -43.74 7.27
N SER A 263 18.02 -44.03 6.77
CA SER A 263 17.11 -42.99 6.25
C SER A 263 16.50 -42.20 7.40
N ASP A 264 15.95 -42.90 8.40
CA ASP A 264 15.36 -42.29 9.60
C ASP A 264 16.39 -41.41 10.34
N LEU A 265 17.67 -41.82 10.34
CA LEU A 265 18.79 -41.06 10.89
C LEU A 265 19.09 -39.77 10.11
N ILE A 266 18.95 -39.76 8.78
CA ILE A 266 19.09 -38.54 7.95
C ILE A 266 17.93 -37.58 8.25
N ASP A 267 16.69 -38.08 8.31
CA ASP A 267 15.53 -37.27 8.67
C ASP A 267 15.66 -36.67 10.08
N CYS A 268 16.31 -37.36 11.02
CA CYS A 268 16.66 -36.83 12.34
C CYS A 268 17.74 -35.73 12.29
N CYS A 269 18.68 -35.76 11.35
CA CYS A 269 19.66 -34.68 11.13
C CYS A 269 19.02 -33.43 10.48
N ASP A 270 18.00 -33.64 9.63
CA ASP A 270 17.34 -32.60 8.83
C ASP A 270 16.15 -31.95 9.56
N LEU A 271 15.78 -32.48 10.74
CA LEU A 271 14.60 -32.13 11.51
C LEU A 271 14.48 -30.62 11.77
N GLY A 272 13.53 -29.99 11.08
CA GLY A 272 13.21 -28.56 11.22
C GLY A 272 14.11 -27.60 10.43
N TYR A 273 15.27 -28.03 9.92
CA TYR A 273 16.22 -27.16 9.19
C TYR A 273 15.56 -26.44 8.01
N HIS A 274 14.95 -27.20 7.09
CA HIS A 274 14.32 -26.65 5.89
C HIS A 274 13.11 -25.75 6.20
N ALA A 275 12.31 -26.10 7.22
CA ALA A 275 11.15 -25.33 7.63
C ALA A 275 11.54 -23.99 8.26
N SER A 276 12.54 -23.97 9.14
CA SER A 276 13.04 -22.75 9.77
C SER A 276 13.79 -21.85 8.78
N LEU A 277 14.59 -22.43 7.86
CA LEU A 277 15.22 -21.69 6.77
C LEU A 277 14.18 -21.03 5.85
N ASN A 278 13.11 -21.75 5.50
CA ASN A 278 12.01 -21.19 4.70
C ASN A 278 11.32 -20.02 5.43
N ARG A 279 11.10 -20.13 6.74
CA ARG A 279 10.52 -19.04 7.55
C ARG A 279 11.43 -17.80 7.58
N ALA A 280 12.74 -17.97 7.78
CA ALA A 280 13.69 -16.85 7.78
C ALA A 280 13.74 -16.13 6.42
N LEU A 281 13.78 -16.87 5.31
CA LEU A 281 13.74 -16.30 3.96
C LEU A 281 12.38 -15.67 3.62
N ARG A 282 11.27 -16.19 4.16
CA ARG A 282 9.95 -15.54 4.06
C ARG A 282 9.87 -14.26 4.88
N THR A 283 10.54 -14.14 6.02
CA THR A 283 10.65 -12.88 6.77
C THR A 283 11.36 -11.81 5.92
N TYR A 284 12.45 -12.18 5.23
CA TYR A 284 13.10 -11.30 4.25
C TYR A 284 12.16 -10.87 3.11
N LEU A 285 11.50 -11.82 2.43
CA LEU A 285 10.58 -11.52 1.33
C LEU A 285 9.38 -10.64 1.76
N SER A 286 8.88 -10.86 2.98
CA SER A 286 7.82 -10.03 3.57
C SER A 286 8.28 -8.60 3.79
N ALA A 287 9.52 -8.39 4.25
CA ALA A 287 10.05 -7.06 4.51
C ALA A 287 10.31 -6.26 3.21
N GLU A 288 10.87 -6.91 2.19
CA GLU A 288 11.02 -6.31 0.85
C GLU A 288 9.67 -5.96 0.21
N TYR A 289 8.65 -6.83 0.36
CA TYR A 289 7.31 -6.56 -0.17
C TYR A 289 6.65 -5.34 0.50
N ASN A 290 6.72 -5.24 1.83
CA ASN A 290 6.15 -4.09 2.55
C ASN A 290 6.90 -2.78 2.25
N LEU A 291 8.22 -2.83 2.01
CA LEU A 291 8.97 -1.67 1.52
C LEU A 291 8.40 -1.19 0.16
N GLU A 292 8.22 -2.09 -0.81
CA GLU A 292 7.72 -1.70 -2.13
C GLU A 292 6.23 -1.25 -2.07
N THR A 293 5.42 -1.79 -1.16
CA THR A 293 4.04 -1.29 -0.92
C THR A 293 4.05 0.15 -0.36
N SER A 294 4.77 0.41 0.73
CA SER A 294 4.92 1.76 1.32
C SER A 294 5.47 2.78 0.30
N ARG A 295 6.36 2.30 -0.57
CA ARG A 295 6.93 3.07 -1.67
C ARG A 295 5.91 3.38 -2.75
N HIS A 296 5.11 2.40 -3.18
CA HIS A 296 4.06 2.58 -4.19
C HIS A 296 2.98 3.55 -3.72
N GLU A 297 2.46 3.40 -2.50
CA GLU A 297 1.53 4.35 -1.86
C GLU A 297 2.08 5.78 -1.84
N GLY A 298 3.39 5.93 -1.62
CA GLY A 298 4.04 7.23 -1.58
C GLY A 298 4.38 7.84 -2.94
N LEU A 299 4.38 7.03 -4.01
CA LEU A 299 4.44 7.50 -5.39
C LEU A 299 3.04 7.90 -5.88
N ASP A 300 2.01 7.11 -5.56
CA ASP A 300 0.60 7.42 -5.84
C ASP A 300 0.18 8.79 -5.25
N ILE A 301 0.58 9.08 -4.00
CA ILE A 301 0.34 10.40 -3.37
C ILE A 301 1.04 11.55 -4.12
N ILE A 302 2.15 11.28 -4.83
CA ILE A 302 2.84 12.28 -5.66
C ILE A 302 2.16 12.40 -7.03
N GLU A 303 1.73 11.28 -7.62
CA GLU A 303 1.00 11.21 -8.90
C GLU A 303 -0.33 11.99 -8.82
N ASN A 304 -1.16 11.68 -7.82
CA ASN A 304 -2.35 12.45 -7.49
C ASN A 304 -2.05 13.96 -7.29
N ALA A 305 -0.91 14.31 -6.70
CA ALA A 305 -0.53 15.72 -6.52
C ALA A 305 -0.01 16.39 -7.81
N VAL A 306 0.47 15.64 -8.79
CA VAL A 306 0.86 16.12 -10.13
C VAL A 306 -0.37 16.34 -10.99
N ASP A 307 -1.37 15.46 -10.92
CA ASP A 307 -2.63 15.65 -11.64
C ASP A 307 -3.43 16.87 -11.13
N ASN A 308 -3.31 17.17 -9.84
CA ASN A 308 -3.89 18.37 -9.21
C ASN A 308 -3.05 19.67 -9.42
N LEU A 309 -2.21 19.75 -10.46
CA LEU A 309 -1.48 20.97 -10.85
C LEU A 309 -2.40 21.97 -11.58
N GLU A 310 -2.93 22.96 -10.85
CA GLU A 310 -3.92 23.91 -11.36
C GLU A 310 -3.46 25.38 -11.44
N PRO A 311 -2.96 25.85 -12.60
CA PRO A 311 -2.57 27.25 -12.81
C PRO A 311 -3.70 28.28 -12.62
N ARG A 312 -4.97 27.87 -12.70
CA ARG A 312 -6.13 28.76 -12.50
C ARG A 312 -6.35 29.05 -11.01
N ASN A 313 -6.38 28.01 -10.19
CA ASN A 313 -6.58 28.10 -8.75
C ASN A 313 -5.35 28.70 -8.06
N ASP A 314 -4.14 28.38 -8.51
CA ASP A 314 -2.91 29.03 -8.02
C ASP A 314 -2.88 30.53 -8.30
N LYS A 315 -3.31 30.97 -9.49
CA LYS A 315 -3.43 32.39 -9.83
C LYS A 315 -4.46 33.09 -8.95
N GLN A 316 -5.59 32.45 -8.64
CA GLN A 316 -6.60 32.99 -7.73
C GLN A 316 -6.03 33.13 -6.30
N ARG A 317 -5.49 32.05 -5.73
CA ARG A 317 -4.83 32.05 -4.41
C ARG A 317 -3.73 33.11 -4.31
N PHE A 318 -2.94 33.30 -5.37
CA PHE A 318 -1.91 34.35 -5.43
C PHE A 318 -2.50 35.77 -5.40
N MET A 319 -3.64 36.03 -6.06
CA MET A 319 -4.31 37.33 -6.00
C MET A 319 -4.96 37.57 -4.63
N GLU A 320 -5.54 36.54 -4.02
CA GLU A 320 -6.17 36.56 -2.69
C GLU A 320 -5.14 36.74 -1.55
N MET A 321 -3.93 36.21 -1.72
CA MET A 321 -2.80 36.40 -0.79
C MET A 321 -2.26 37.85 -0.79
N TYR A 322 -2.46 38.62 -1.86
CA TYR A 322 -2.01 40.01 -1.98
C TYR A 322 -3.18 40.97 -2.31
N PRO A 323 -4.23 41.04 -1.47
CA PRO A 323 -5.45 41.77 -1.80
C PRO A 323 -5.21 43.28 -1.89
N THR A 324 -4.24 43.81 -1.15
CA THR A 324 -3.79 45.21 -1.22
C THR A 324 -3.13 45.59 -2.54
N ALA A 325 -2.63 44.62 -3.31
CA ALA A 325 -2.02 44.84 -4.63
C ALA A 325 -3.02 44.64 -5.78
N PHE A 326 -4.01 43.76 -5.61
CA PHE A 326 -4.92 43.34 -6.68
C PHE A 326 -6.37 43.81 -6.55
N CYS A 327 -6.78 44.38 -5.42
CA CYS A 327 -8.12 44.97 -5.27
C CYS A 327 -8.30 46.18 -6.20
N PRO A 328 -9.40 46.26 -6.99
CA PRO A 328 -9.63 47.39 -7.88
C PRO A 328 -9.88 48.69 -7.10
N PRO A 329 -9.30 49.83 -7.53
CA PRO A 329 -9.50 51.12 -6.86
C PRO A 329 -10.94 51.62 -7.02
N MET A 330 -11.35 52.54 -6.14
CA MET A 330 -12.64 53.21 -6.25
C MET A 330 -12.80 53.89 -7.61
N LYS A 331 -14.00 53.77 -8.17
CA LYS A 331 -14.37 54.37 -9.45
C LYS A 331 -14.35 55.91 -9.34
N PHE A 332 -13.70 56.58 -10.29
CA PHE A 332 -13.76 58.04 -10.40
C PHE A 332 -15.19 58.53 -10.70
N GLU A 333 -15.64 59.53 -9.94
CA GLU A 333 -16.94 60.20 -10.12
C GLU A 333 -16.74 61.64 -10.59
N PHE A 334 -17.73 62.18 -11.32
CA PHE A 334 -17.74 63.58 -11.73
C PHE A 334 -17.70 64.48 -10.49
N GLN A 335 -16.80 65.48 -10.50
CA GLN A 335 -16.65 66.44 -9.40
C GLN A 335 -17.25 67.79 -9.83
N PRO A 336 -18.40 68.21 -9.28
CA PRO A 336 -19.02 69.51 -9.59
C PRO A 336 -18.07 70.68 -9.31
N HIS A 337 -17.76 71.45 -10.34
CA HIS A 337 -16.95 72.65 -10.21
C HIS A 337 -17.85 73.86 -9.90
N LEU A 338 -17.56 74.60 -8.83
CA LEU A 338 -18.31 75.80 -8.40
C LEU A 338 -19.84 75.59 -8.24
N GLY A 339 -20.27 74.36 -7.94
CA GLY A 339 -21.69 74.03 -7.74
C GLY A 339 -22.46 73.69 -9.03
N ASP A 340 -21.77 73.31 -10.10
CA ASP A 340 -22.39 72.82 -11.34
C ASP A 340 -23.33 71.63 -11.11
N GLU A 341 -24.63 71.85 -11.27
CA GLU A 341 -25.69 70.84 -11.11
C GLU A 341 -25.76 69.85 -12.29
N VAL A 342 -25.04 70.10 -13.40
CA VAL A 342 -25.15 69.34 -14.66
C VAL A 342 -24.16 68.18 -14.71
N CYS A 343 -24.50 67.07 -14.04
CA CYS A 343 -23.69 65.84 -14.04
C CYS A 343 -23.85 64.94 -15.29
N MET A 344 -24.54 65.40 -16.34
CA MET A 344 -24.92 64.64 -17.54
C MET A 344 -24.57 65.38 -18.84
N VAL A 345 -24.33 64.64 -19.93
CA VAL A 345 -24.06 65.23 -21.25
C VAL A 345 -25.30 65.97 -21.76
N SER A 346 -25.18 67.26 -22.08
CA SER A 346 -26.26 68.04 -22.71
C SER A 346 -26.25 67.87 -24.23
N ALA A 347 -27.39 67.48 -24.80
CA ALA A 347 -27.61 67.36 -26.25
C ALA A 347 -28.70 68.31 -26.77
N GLN A 348 -28.78 69.51 -26.19
CA GLN A 348 -29.60 70.60 -26.71
C GLN A 348 -28.97 71.21 -27.98
N GLN A 349 -29.73 71.94 -28.79
CA GLN A 349 -29.17 72.67 -29.94
C GLN A 349 -28.40 73.92 -29.46
N PRO A 350 -27.29 74.31 -30.13
CA PRO A 350 -26.76 73.73 -31.38
C PRO A 350 -25.95 72.43 -31.22
N LEU A 351 -25.45 72.13 -30.01
CA LEU A 351 -24.50 71.04 -29.72
C LEU A 351 -24.98 69.65 -30.20
N GLN A 352 -26.28 69.40 -30.21
CA GLN A 352 -26.90 68.16 -30.68
C GLN A 352 -26.35 67.67 -32.03
N GLY A 353 -26.14 68.57 -33.00
CA GLY A 353 -25.64 68.20 -34.33
C GLY A 353 -24.20 67.70 -34.32
N GLU A 354 -23.33 68.36 -33.55
CA GLU A 354 -21.93 67.95 -33.37
C GLU A 354 -21.85 66.61 -32.63
N LEU A 355 -22.69 66.39 -31.61
CA LEU A 355 -22.73 65.13 -30.87
C LEU A 355 -23.23 63.97 -31.74
N ILE A 356 -24.20 64.18 -32.64
CA ILE A 356 -24.65 63.16 -33.60
C ILE A 356 -23.52 62.79 -34.57
N LEU A 357 -22.83 63.78 -35.14
CA LEU A 357 -21.68 63.55 -36.03
C LEU A 357 -20.55 62.82 -35.29
N ARG A 358 -20.27 63.20 -34.03
CA ARG A 358 -19.27 62.56 -33.19
C ARG A 358 -19.63 61.13 -32.80
N TYR A 359 -20.91 60.86 -32.54
CA TYR A 359 -21.43 59.51 -32.31
C TYR A 359 -21.22 58.63 -33.55
N GLN A 360 -21.61 59.10 -34.74
CA GLN A 360 -21.40 58.38 -36.01
C GLN A 360 -19.92 58.12 -36.30
N GLN A 361 -19.04 59.10 -36.03
CA GLN A 361 -17.59 58.96 -36.18
C GLN A 361 -16.99 57.94 -35.20
N LEU A 362 -17.51 57.85 -33.97
CA LEU A 362 -17.11 56.82 -33.01
C LEU A 362 -17.63 55.44 -33.43
N GLN A 363 -18.88 55.35 -33.91
CA GLN A 363 -19.51 54.10 -34.34
C GLN A 363 -18.77 53.46 -35.51
N SER A 364 -18.42 54.23 -36.55
CA SER A 364 -17.65 53.73 -37.70
C SER A 364 -16.23 53.32 -37.32
N ARG A 365 -15.51 54.14 -36.54
CA ARG A 365 -14.16 53.81 -36.08
C ARG A 365 -14.13 52.58 -35.16
N LEU A 366 -15.16 52.39 -34.31
CA LEU A 366 -15.30 51.20 -33.48
C LEU A 366 -15.56 49.93 -34.30
N ALA A 367 -16.31 50.03 -35.41
CA ALA A 367 -16.53 48.89 -36.29
C ALA A 367 -15.21 48.40 -36.91
N THR A 368 -14.38 49.31 -37.46
CA THR A 368 -13.06 48.95 -38.02
C THR A 368 -12.13 48.34 -36.97
N LEU A 369 -11.93 49.03 -35.85
CA LEU A 369 -11.00 48.59 -34.80
C LEU A 369 -11.39 47.23 -34.20
N LYS A 370 -12.69 46.92 -34.08
CA LYS A 370 -13.14 45.61 -33.57
C LYS A 370 -12.80 44.46 -34.51
N ILE A 371 -12.85 44.67 -35.82
CA ILE A 371 -12.49 43.63 -36.81
C ILE A 371 -10.98 43.37 -36.73
N GLU A 372 -10.17 44.42 -36.83
CA GLU A 372 -8.71 44.39 -36.70
C GLU A 372 -8.26 43.70 -35.39
N ASN A 373 -8.85 44.07 -34.25
CA ASN A 373 -8.49 43.51 -32.96
C ASN A 373 -8.94 42.04 -32.78
N GLU A 374 -10.06 41.61 -33.38
CA GLU A 374 -10.46 40.20 -33.37
C GLU A 374 -9.59 39.33 -34.31
N GLU A 375 -9.01 39.88 -35.38
CA GLU A 375 -8.02 39.19 -36.22
C GLU A 375 -6.67 39.00 -35.49
N ILE A 376 -6.20 40.03 -34.78
CA ILE A 376 -5.02 39.94 -33.92
C ILE A 376 -5.27 38.96 -32.76
N LYS A 377 -6.46 38.99 -32.15
CA LYS A 377 -6.88 38.05 -31.09
C LYS A 377 -6.87 36.60 -31.57
N LYS A 378 -7.50 36.28 -32.71
CA LYS A 378 -7.46 34.93 -33.29
C LYS A 378 -6.03 34.45 -33.58
N THR A 379 -5.18 35.35 -34.05
CA THR A 379 -3.75 35.08 -34.26
C THR A 379 -3.05 34.77 -32.93
N THR A 380 -3.38 35.50 -31.88
CA THR A 380 -2.88 35.29 -30.51
C THR A 380 -3.34 33.95 -29.93
N GLU A 381 -4.63 33.62 -30.06
CA GLU A 381 -5.25 32.38 -29.60
C GLU A 381 -4.68 31.15 -30.34
N ALA A 382 -4.52 31.23 -31.67
CA ALA A 382 -3.88 30.18 -32.46
C ALA A 382 -2.41 29.97 -32.06
N THR A 383 -1.64 31.05 -31.85
CA THR A 383 -0.25 30.95 -31.38
C THR A 383 -0.18 30.37 -29.97
N GLN A 384 -1.13 30.72 -29.09
CA GLN A 384 -1.23 30.14 -27.75
C GLN A 384 -1.48 28.64 -27.80
N GLN A 385 -2.37 28.17 -28.67
CA GLN A 385 -2.58 26.73 -28.87
C GLN A 385 -1.30 26.04 -29.36
N THR A 386 -0.62 26.62 -30.36
CA THR A 386 0.68 26.08 -30.85
C THR A 386 1.77 26.04 -29.77
N ILE A 387 1.75 26.95 -28.79
CA ILE A 387 2.63 26.87 -27.61
C ILE A 387 2.16 25.77 -26.66
N GLN A 388 0.86 25.65 -26.40
CA GLN A 388 0.27 24.59 -25.57
C GLN A 388 0.65 23.21 -26.10
N ASP A 389 0.44 22.96 -27.40
CA ASP A 389 0.76 21.72 -28.10
C ASP A 389 2.27 21.37 -28.00
N MET A 390 3.14 22.38 -27.91
CA MET A 390 4.59 22.19 -27.72
C MET A 390 5.00 21.88 -26.28
N VAL A 391 4.20 22.22 -25.26
CA VAL A 391 4.53 22.01 -23.84
C VAL A 391 3.74 20.89 -23.18
N THR A 392 2.66 20.39 -23.79
CA THR A 392 1.92 19.19 -23.35
C THR A 392 2.31 17.94 -24.13
N ILE A 393 3.57 17.85 -24.57
CA ILE A 393 4.10 16.63 -25.19
C ILE A 393 4.40 15.59 -24.10
N GLU A 394 3.95 14.36 -24.29
CA GLU A 394 4.12 13.25 -23.35
C GLU A 394 5.53 12.63 -23.45
N ASP A 395 6.59 13.43 -23.26
CA ASP A 395 8.00 12.97 -23.31
C ASP A 395 8.60 12.55 -21.94
N TYR A 396 7.72 12.08 -21.03
CA TYR A 396 8.06 11.64 -19.66
C TYR A 396 8.12 10.11 -19.45
N ASP A 397 7.61 9.27 -20.37
CA ASP A 397 7.82 7.81 -20.27
C ASP A 397 9.30 7.47 -20.50
N VAL A 398 9.88 6.72 -19.56
CA VAL A 398 11.27 6.28 -19.55
C VAL A 398 11.41 4.76 -19.55
N SER A 399 10.34 4.01 -19.86
CA SER A 399 10.32 2.54 -19.86
C SER A 399 11.42 1.91 -20.72
N GLU A 400 11.77 2.52 -21.85
CA GLU A 400 12.91 2.10 -22.70
C GLU A 400 14.25 2.08 -21.94
N CYS A 401 14.45 2.95 -20.96
CA CYS A 401 15.69 3.02 -20.17
C CYS A 401 15.89 1.79 -19.27
N PHE A 402 14.82 1.03 -19.00
CA PHE A 402 14.84 -0.18 -18.18
C PHE A 402 14.79 -1.48 -19.02
N GLN A 403 14.77 -1.38 -20.36
CA GLN A 403 14.81 -2.54 -21.25
C GLN A 403 16.22 -3.16 -21.32
N HIS A 404 16.51 -4.03 -20.35
CA HIS A 404 17.76 -4.77 -20.26
C HIS A 404 17.84 -5.87 -21.35
N SER A 405 18.37 -5.50 -22.52
CA SER A 405 18.74 -6.46 -23.56
C SER A 405 19.65 -7.54 -22.99
N ARG A 406 19.36 -8.83 -23.25
CA ARG A 406 20.11 -9.99 -22.69
C ARG A 406 21.56 -10.14 -23.20
N SER A 407 22.05 -9.23 -24.04
CA SER A 407 23.46 -9.20 -24.47
C SER A 407 24.30 -8.39 -23.49
N THR A 408 25.49 -8.88 -23.15
CA THR A 408 26.42 -8.23 -22.23
C THR A 408 27.22 -7.07 -22.86
N GLU A 409 26.90 -6.67 -24.09
CA GLU A 409 27.55 -5.53 -24.76
C GLU A 409 26.87 -4.19 -24.46
N SER A 410 27.57 -3.38 -23.67
CA SER A 410 27.54 -1.91 -23.72
C SER A 410 26.16 -1.22 -23.63
N VAL A 411 25.67 -1.04 -22.40
CA VAL A 411 24.51 -0.19 -22.01
C VAL A 411 24.81 1.32 -22.21
N LYS A 412 25.20 1.72 -23.43
CA LYS A 412 25.59 3.09 -23.81
C LYS A 412 25.04 3.56 -25.16
N SER A 413 24.32 2.71 -25.90
CA SER A 413 24.07 2.93 -27.33
C SER A 413 22.64 2.60 -27.81
N THR A 414 21.61 2.80 -26.98
CA THR A 414 20.19 2.78 -27.40
C THR A 414 19.57 4.17 -27.31
N VAL A 415 19.72 4.88 -26.19
CA VAL A 415 19.19 6.26 -25.96
C VAL A 415 19.86 7.35 -26.85
N SER A 416 20.69 6.97 -27.82
CA SER A 416 21.50 7.91 -28.63
C SER A 416 20.83 8.40 -29.91
N GLU A 417 19.83 7.68 -30.44
CA GLU A 417 19.21 7.98 -31.76
C GLU A 417 17.77 8.50 -31.65
N THR A 418 17.15 8.42 -30.47
CA THR A 418 15.76 8.83 -30.23
C THR A 418 15.60 10.38 -30.16
N TYR A 419 14.34 10.83 -30.04
CA TYR A 419 13.85 12.23 -30.02
C TYR A 419 14.62 13.20 -29.08
N LEU A 420 15.34 12.66 -28.10
CA LEU A 420 16.13 13.29 -27.05
C LEU A 420 17.57 13.70 -27.48
N SER A 421 17.93 13.58 -28.76
CA SER A 421 19.27 14.01 -29.22
C SER A 421 19.54 15.50 -28.89
N LYS A 422 20.75 15.84 -28.45
CA LYS A 422 21.09 17.24 -28.08
C LYS A 422 20.87 18.25 -29.22
N PRO A 423 21.16 17.95 -30.51
CA PRO A 423 20.84 18.84 -31.61
C PRO A 423 19.32 19.00 -31.86
N SER A 424 18.51 17.94 -31.74
CA SER A 424 17.06 18.04 -31.92
C SER A 424 16.40 18.84 -30.80
N ILE A 425 16.80 18.64 -29.55
CA ILE A 425 16.32 19.43 -28.40
C ILE A 425 16.63 20.93 -28.59
N ALA A 426 17.85 21.27 -29.00
CA ALA A 426 18.24 22.67 -29.22
C ALA A 426 17.39 23.34 -30.32
N LYS A 427 17.08 22.62 -31.41
CA LYS A 427 16.19 23.11 -32.48
C LYS A 427 14.74 23.25 -32.03
N ARG A 428 14.19 22.25 -31.29
CA ARG A 428 12.84 22.34 -30.70
C ARG A 428 12.70 23.59 -29.83
N ARG A 429 13.66 23.82 -28.92
CA ARG A 429 13.66 24.97 -28.01
C ARG A 429 13.77 26.32 -28.70
N ALA A 430 14.54 26.43 -29.79
CA ALA A 430 14.63 27.67 -30.57
C ALA A 430 13.27 28.02 -31.22
N ASN A 431 12.61 27.03 -31.84
CA ASN A 431 11.28 27.20 -32.44
C ASN A 431 10.22 27.61 -31.40
N GLN A 432 10.25 27.00 -30.22
CA GLN A 432 9.39 27.39 -29.09
C GLN A 432 9.63 28.86 -28.71
N GLN A 433 10.88 29.29 -28.54
CA GLN A 433 11.21 30.68 -28.15
C GLN A 433 10.83 31.71 -29.22
N GLU A 434 10.97 31.39 -30.50
CA GLU A 434 10.50 32.25 -31.60
C GLU A 434 8.96 32.35 -31.61
N THR A 435 8.26 31.26 -31.29
CA THR A 435 6.79 31.22 -31.18
C THR A 435 6.29 32.00 -29.95
N GLU A 436 6.94 31.84 -28.79
CA GLU A 436 6.68 32.63 -27.58
C GLU A 436 6.89 34.13 -27.83
N GLN A 437 7.97 34.50 -28.54
CA GLN A 437 8.24 35.89 -28.91
C GLN A 437 7.15 36.47 -29.83
N PHE A 438 6.67 35.69 -30.81
CA PHE A 438 5.55 36.07 -31.66
C PHE A 438 4.23 36.22 -30.88
N TYR A 439 3.96 35.30 -29.95
CA TYR A 439 2.81 35.38 -29.04
C TYR A 439 2.84 36.67 -28.21
N PHE A 440 3.93 36.98 -27.51
CA PHE A 440 4.04 38.21 -26.71
C PHE A 440 3.96 39.49 -27.55
N MET A 441 4.37 39.45 -28.83
CA MET A 441 4.15 40.55 -29.77
C MET A 441 2.65 40.73 -30.08
N LYS A 442 1.93 39.64 -30.38
CA LYS A 442 0.50 39.69 -30.72
C LYS A 442 -0.41 39.97 -29.51
N VAL A 443 -0.08 39.45 -28.33
CA VAL A 443 -0.71 39.84 -27.05
C VAL A 443 -0.60 41.36 -26.84
N ARG A 444 0.56 41.96 -27.12
CA ARG A 444 0.74 43.43 -26.98
C ARG A 444 -0.16 44.19 -27.95
N GLU A 445 -0.13 43.85 -29.24
CA GLU A 445 -0.98 44.47 -30.26
C GLU A 445 -2.47 44.37 -29.89
N HIS A 446 -2.93 43.19 -29.45
CA HIS A 446 -4.29 42.95 -28.99
C HIS A 446 -4.65 43.78 -27.75
N LEU A 447 -3.76 43.89 -26.76
CA LEU A 447 -4.01 44.69 -25.57
C LEU A 447 -4.04 46.19 -25.90
N GLU A 448 -3.20 46.68 -26.81
CA GLU A 448 -3.21 48.08 -27.25
C GLU A 448 -4.49 48.42 -28.05
N GLY A 449 -4.92 47.54 -28.96
CA GLY A 449 -6.18 47.65 -29.70
C GLY A 449 -7.41 47.59 -28.78
N SER A 450 -7.50 46.60 -27.90
CA SER A 450 -8.58 46.43 -26.93
C SER A 450 -8.67 47.62 -25.96
N ASN A 451 -7.54 48.17 -25.52
CA ASN A 451 -7.50 49.40 -24.72
C ASN A 451 -8.06 50.61 -25.48
N LEU A 452 -7.79 50.74 -26.79
CA LEU A 452 -8.37 51.81 -27.61
C LEU A 452 -9.88 51.61 -27.83
N ILE A 453 -10.31 50.40 -28.15
CA ILE A 453 -11.74 50.04 -28.31
C ILE A 453 -12.50 50.38 -27.02
N THR A 454 -12.01 49.95 -25.86
CA THR A 454 -12.65 50.22 -24.55
C THR A 454 -12.82 51.72 -24.30
N LYS A 455 -11.79 52.53 -24.58
CA LYS A 455 -11.82 54.00 -24.43
C LYS A 455 -12.79 54.70 -25.38
N LEU A 456 -12.99 54.15 -26.58
CA LEU A 456 -13.92 54.70 -27.58
C LEU A 456 -15.36 54.21 -27.35
N GLN A 457 -15.55 52.95 -26.96
CA GLN A 457 -16.85 52.32 -26.68
C GLN A 457 -17.53 53.01 -25.50
N ALA A 458 -16.80 53.27 -24.40
CA ALA A 458 -17.36 53.99 -23.25
C ALA A 458 -17.90 55.39 -23.61
N LYS A 459 -17.27 56.08 -24.58
CA LYS A 459 -17.71 57.39 -25.09
C LYS A 459 -18.89 57.25 -26.05
N HIS A 460 -18.84 56.27 -26.96
CA HIS A 460 -19.95 55.92 -27.86
C HIS A 460 -21.22 55.64 -27.06
N ASP A 461 -21.16 54.77 -26.06
CA ASP A 461 -22.32 54.33 -25.29
C ASP A 461 -22.91 55.44 -24.42
N LEU A 462 -22.07 56.38 -23.95
CA LEU A 462 -22.56 57.57 -23.26
C LEU A 462 -23.35 58.46 -24.23
N LEU A 463 -22.79 58.77 -25.40
CA LEU A 463 -23.51 59.53 -26.44
C LEU A 463 -24.77 58.80 -26.94
N GLN A 464 -24.74 57.47 -27.05
CA GLN A 464 -25.89 56.67 -27.45
C GLN A 464 -27.07 56.82 -26.48
N ARG A 465 -26.78 56.83 -25.16
CA ARG A 465 -27.80 57.07 -24.11
C ARG A 465 -28.30 58.51 -24.10
N THR A 466 -27.49 59.48 -24.50
CA THR A 466 -27.87 60.91 -24.52
C THR A 466 -28.64 61.33 -25.78
N LEU A 467 -28.28 60.76 -26.94
CA LEU A 467 -28.93 61.05 -28.23
C LEU A 467 -30.14 60.14 -28.49
N GLY A 468 -30.29 59.09 -27.69
CA GLY A 468 -31.25 58.00 -27.87
C GLY A 468 -32.63 58.21 -27.25
N ASP A 469 -33.25 59.39 -27.39
CA ASP A 469 -34.73 59.44 -27.48
C ASP A 469 -35.19 60.62 -28.36
N GLY A 470 -36.30 60.43 -29.07
CA GLY A 470 -36.68 61.25 -30.23
C GLY A 470 -38.13 61.14 -30.70
N ARG A 471 -39.07 60.67 -29.85
CA ARG A 471 -40.52 60.75 -30.11
C ARG A 471 -41.25 61.07 -28.79
N GLY A 472 -41.50 62.36 -28.53
CA GLY A 472 -41.91 62.84 -27.20
C GLY A 472 -43.42 62.90 -26.93
N LYS A 473 -43.72 63.32 -25.69
CA LYS A 473 -44.96 64.00 -25.25
C LYS A 473 -44.62 64.93 -24.08
N GLU A 474 -45.47 65.92 -23.83
CA GLU A 474 -45.20 67.06 -22.94
C GLU A 474 -45.68 66.85 -21.49
N GLN A 475 -45.06 67.60 -20.55
CA GLN A 475 -45.58 68.11 -19.26
C GLN A 475 -46.16 67.07 -18.25
N ASP A 476 -45.79 67.05 -16.96
CA ASP A 476 -45.65 68.20 -16.06
C ASP A 476 -44.71 67.96 -14.84
N ARG A 477 -44.58 68.98 -13.98
CA ARG A 477 -43.80 69.17 -12.72
C ARG A 477 -44.11 68.14 -11.59
N PRO A 478 -43.23 67.88 -10.57
CA PRO A 478 -41.76 68.03 -10.44
C PRO A 478 -41.02 66.75 -9.94
N PRO A 479 -39.67 66.71 -9.93
CA PRO A 479 -38.89 65.70 -9.21
C PRO A 479 -38.24 66.24 -7.91
N HIS A 480 -38.58 65.63 -6.76
CA HIS A 480 -37.75 65.61 -5.56
C HIS A 480 -37.43 64.14 -5.24
N VAL A 481 -36.25 63.86 -4.65
CA VAL A 481 -35.64 62.53 -4.44
C VAL A 481 -35.12 61.87 -5.75
N PRO A 482 -33.85 61.41 -5.79
CA PRO A 482 -33.31 60.68 -6.95
C PRO A 482 -33.90 59.26 -7.10
N PRO A 483 -34.30 58.82 -8.31
CA PRO A 483 -34.58 57.42 -8.58
C PRO A 483 -33.31 56.57 -8.50
N LYS A 484 -33.39 55.39 -7.85
CA LYS A 484 -32.31 54.39 -7.89
C LYS A 484 -32.09 53.93 -9.35
N PRO A 485 -30.85 53.71 -9.80
CA PRO A 485 -30.56 53.40 -11.20
C PRO A 485 -31.26 52.10 -11.64
N GLN A 486 -32.08 52.20 -12.69
CA GLN A 486 -32.74 51.03 -13.28
C GLN A 486 -31.69 50.11 -13.91
N LYS A 487 -31.46 48.94 -13.30
CA LYS A 487 -30.74 47.84 -13.96
C LYS A 487 -31.49 47.50 -15.26
N GLN A 488 -30.81 47.58 -16.40
CA GLN A 488 -31.35 47.08 -17.67
C GLN A 488 -31.68 45.60 -17.52
N LYS A 489 -32.97 45.26 -17.51
CA LYS A 489 -33.39 43.86 -17.59
C LYS A 489 -33.06 43.36 -18.99
N LYS A 490 -32.03 42.50 -19.10
CA LYS A 490 -32.02 41.47 -20.15
C LYS A 490 -33.39 40.74 -20.10
N PRO A 491 -33.98 40.32 -21.24
CA PRO A 491 -35.14 39.46 -21.20
C PRO A 491 -34.79 38.22 -20.35
N ARG A 492 -35.61 37.94 -19.33
CA ARG A 492 -35.47 36.70 -18.56
C ARG A 492 -35.76 35.53 -19.49
N PRO A 493 -34.95 34.44 -19.48
CA PRO A 493 -35.48 33.14 -19.80
C PRO A 493 -36.72 32.89 -18.93
N GLN A 494 -37.78 32.33 -19.49
CA GLN A 494 -38.86 31.81 -18.66
C GLN A 494 -38.28 30.63 -17.87
N SER A 495 -38.53 30.59 -16.55
CA SER A 495 -38.25 29.38 -15.78
C SER A 495 -39.10 28.25 -16.36
N GLN A 496 -38.57 27.02 -16.35
CA GLN A 496 -39.29 25.86 -16.88
C GLN A 496 -40.52 25.48 -16.03
N TYR A 497 -40.58 26.00 -14.79
CA TYR A 497 -41.69 25.83 -13.86
C TYR A 497 -42.47 27.13 -13.70
N ILE A 498 -43.80 27.02 -13.54
CA ILE A 498 -44.69 28.20 -13.44
C ILE A 498 -44.69 28.76 -12.01
N THR A 499 -44.61 27.90 -11.00
CA THR A 499 -44.41 28.28 -9.60
C THR A 499 -42.97 28.68 -9.28
N LYS A 500 -42.80 29.62 -8.34
CA LYS A 500 -41.48 30.11 -7.90
C LYS A 500 -40.79 29.10 -7.00
N LEU A 501 -39.49 28.89 -7.19
CA LEU A 501 -38.66 28.08 -6.30
C LEU A 501 -38.45 28.75 -4.92
N PHE A 502 -38.06 30.03 -4.88
CA PHE A 502 -37.94 30.81 -3.64
C PHE A 502 -39.15 31.73 -3.47
N ASN A 503 -39.63 31.92 -2.24
CA ASN A 503 -40.80 32.73 -1.88
C ASN A 503 -42.08 32.23 -2.58
N GLY A 504 -42.26 30.90 -2.53
CA GLY A 504 -43.43 30.16 -2.95
C GLY A 504 -43.67 28.97 -2.02
N ASP A 505 -44.80 28.29 -2.22
CA ASP A 505 -45.23 27.13 -1.44
C ASP A 505 -44.52 25.83 -1.85
N LEU A 506 -44.04 25.08 -0.86
CA LEU A 506 -43.26 23.85 -1.05
C LEU A 506 -44.11 22.72 -1.66
N GLU A 507 -45.36 22.56 -1.22
CA GLU A 507 -46.23 21.50 -1.74
C GLU A 507 -46.59 21.74 -3.21
N SER A 508 -46.92 22.99 -3.54
CA SER A 508 -47.19 23.44 -4.91
C SER A 508 -45.98 23.26 -5.81
N PHE A 509 -44.77 23.61 -5.36
CA PHE A 509 -43.55 23.39 -6.13
C PHE A 509 -43.26 21.90 -6.37
N ILE A 510 -43.35 21.05 -5.35
CA ILE A 510 -43.16 19.59 -5.49
C ILE A 510 -44.19 19.00 -6.48
N LYS A 511 -45.45 19.45 -6.39
CA LYS A 511 -46.54 18.98 -7.24
C LYS A 511 -46.42 19.41 -8.72
N GLU A 512 -45.86 20.59 -9.01
CA GLU A 512 -45.64 21.06 -10.38
C GLU A 512 -44.33 20.56 -10.99
N SER A 513 -43.27 20.41 -10.19
CA SER A 513 -41.95 19.96 -10.67
C SER A 513 -41.83 18.44 -10.78
N GLY A 514 -42.63 17.68 -10.01
CA GLY A 514 -42.50 16.23 -9.85
C GLY A 514 -41.33 15.79 -8.97
N GLN A 515 -40.53 16.72 -8.46
CA GLN A 515 -39.37 16.45 -7.61
C GLN A 515 -39.82 16.24 -6.15
N ILE A 516 -39.63 15.05 -5.59
CA ILE A 516 -40.08 14.72 -4.22
C ILE A 516 -39.23 15.45 -3.16
N ILE A 517 -37.92 15.58 -3.41
CA ILE A 517 -37.03 16.54 -2.76
C ILE A 517 -36.73 17.63 -3.81
N PRO A 518 -36.88 18.93 -3.51
CA PRO A 518 -36.50 19.99 -4.46
C PRO A 518 -34.99 19.93 -4.77
N LEU A 519 -34.62 20.04 -6.06
CA LEU A 519 -33.22 19.92 -6.52
C LEU A 519 -32.21 20.80 -5.75
N ILE A 520 -32.62 22.01 -5.35
CA ILE A 520 -31.80 22.90 -4.51
C ILE A 520 -31.46 22.31 -3.13
N VAL A 521 -32.38 21.55 -2.52
CA VAL A 521 -32.15 20.88 -1.23
C VAL A 521 -31.21 19.70 -1.44
N GLU A 522 -31.48 18.87 -2.45
CA GLU A 522 -30.70 17.69 -2.81
C GLU A 522 -29.25 18.04 -3.16
N SER A 523 -29.03 18.93 -4.14
CA SER A 523 -27.68 19.28 -4.59
C SER A 523 -26.88 20.12 -3.59
N CYS A 524 -27.51 20.98 -2.79
CA CYS A 524 -26.77 21.64 -1.69
C CYS A 524 -26.37 20.65 -0.60
N ILE A 525 -27.24 19.68 -0.27
CA ILE A 525 -26.89 18.63 0.71
C ILE A 525 -25.80 17.71 0.16
N ARG A 526 -25.89 17.27 -1.10
CA ARG A 526 -24.84 16.48 -1.78
C ARG A 526 -23.50 17.20 -1.77
N PHE A 527 -23.46 18.47 -2.17
CA PHE A 527 -22.22 19.26 -2.20
C PHE A 527 -21.61 19.45 -0.79
N ILE A 528 -22.44 19.67 0.24
CA ILE A 528 -21.93 19.78 1.62
C ILE A 528 -21.52 18.41 2.20
N ASN A 529 -22.15 17.31 1.77
CA ASN A 529 -21.73 15.96 2.13
C ASN A 529 -20.40 15.55 1.50
N LEU A 530 -20.12 16.01 0.27
CA LEU A 530 -18.86 15.72 -0.43
C LEU A 530 -17.69 16.60 0.05
N TYR A 531 -17.93 17.88 0.29
CA TYR A 531 -16.84 18.87 0.49
C TYR A 531 -16.91 19.67 1.80
N GLY A 532 -17.93 19.45 2.64
CA GLY A 532 -18.23 20.31 3.79
C GLY A 532 -18.36 19.65 5.15
N LEU A 533 -18.25 18.32 5.26
CA LEU A 533 -18.44 17.61 6.54
C LEU A 533 -17.45 18.04 7.63
N GLN A 534 -16.19 18.29 7.26
CA GLN A 534 -15.11 18.72 8.17
C GLN A 534 -14.95 20.25 8.24
N HIS A 535 -15.74 21.03 7.50
CA HIS A 535 -15.51 22.47 7.32
C HIS A 535 -15.88 23.28 8.58
N GLN A 536 -14.89 23.94 9.18
CA GLN A 536 -15.05 24.60 10.48
C GLN A 536 -16.11 25.72 10.46
N GLY A 537 -17.13 25.57 11.30
CA GLY A 537 -18.21 26.54 11.45
C GLY A 537 -19.20 26.54 10.29
N ILE A 538 -19.30 25.44 9.53
CA ILE A 538 -20.34 25.23 8.51
C ILE A 538 -21.75 25.61 9.03
N PHE A 539 -22.56 26.25 8.20
CA PHE A 539 -23.83 26.93 8.57
C PHE A 539 -23.76 28.06 9.62
N ARG A 540 -22.70 28.20 10.43
CA ARG A 540 -22.52 29.30 11.38
C ARG A 540 -21.81 30.50 10.75
N VAL A 541 -20.77 30.24 9.96
CA VAL A 541 -20.11 31.24 9.11
C VAL A 541 -21.05 31.65 7.97
N SER A 542 -20.92 32.88 7.49
CA SER A 542 -21.74 33.43 6.40
C SER A 542 -20.92 33.53 5.12
N GLY A 543 -21.32 32.80 4.09
CA GLY A 543 -20.70 32.88 2.76
C GLY A 543 -20.94 34.19 2.04
N SER A 544 -20.24 34.33 0.90
CA SER A 544 -20.26 35.51 0.05
C SER A 544 -21.67 35.86 -0.41
N GLN A 545 -22.16 37.05 -0.03
CA GLN A 545 -23.53 37.47 -0.38
C GLN A 545 -23.74 37.71 -1.88
N VAL A 546 -22.67 37.81 -2.67
CA VAL A 546 -22.77 37.85 -4.15
C VAL A 546 -23.05 36.45 -4.68
N GLU A 547 -22.20 35.50 -4.30
CA GLU A 547 -22.24 34.09 -4.71
C GLU A 547 -23.51 33.37 -4.23
N VAL A 548 -23.92 33.59 -2.97
CA VAL A 548 -25.22 33.13 -2.44
C VAL A 548 -26.38 33.60 -3.32
N ASN A 549 -26.32 34.82 -3.86
CA ASN A 549 -27.33 35.32 -4.78
C ASN A 549 -27.19 34.69 -6.17
N ASP A 550 -25.97 34.48 -6.68
CA ASP A 550 -25.75 33.94 -8.03
C ASP A 550 -26.06 32.44 -8.15
N ILE A 551 -25.71 31.63 -7.14
CA ILE A 551 -26.14 30.22 -6.99
C ILE A 551 -27.68 30.17 -6.88
N LYS A 552 -28.28 30.99 -6.01
CA LYS A 552 -29.75 31.15 -5.93
C LYS A 552 -30.36 31.51 -7.29
N ASN A 553 -29.75 32.43 -8.03
CA ASN A 553 -30.25 32.89 -9.32
C ASN A 553 -30.12 31.79 -10.40
N ALA A 554 -29.20 30.83 -10.26
CA ALA A 554 -29.10 29.66 -11.14
C ALA A 554 -30.24 28.67 -10.87
N PHE A 555 -30.45 28.29 -9.62
CA PHE A 555 -31.60 27.46 -9.25
C PHE A 555 -32.95 28.09 -9.63
N GLU A 556 -33.13 29.42 -9.54
CA GLU A 556 -34.33 30.11 -10.06
C GLU A 556 -34.52 30.05 -11.59
N ARG A 557 -33.45 29.78 -12.37
CA ARG A 557 -33.53 29.52 -13.83
C ARG A 557 -33.88 28.06 -14.15
N GLY A 558 -33.78 27.15 -13.19
CA GLY A 558 -33.84 25.70 -13.43
C GLY A 558 -32.48 25.10 -13.82
N GLU A 559 -31.38 25.82 -13.56
CA GLU A 559 -30.01 25.32 -13.70
C GLU A 559 -29.53 24.82 -12.34
N ASP A 560 -28.78 23.71 -12.31
CA ASP A 560 -28.03 23.30 -11.13
C ASP A 560 -26.58 23.81 -11.25
N PRO A 561 -26.14 24.78 -10.43
CA PRO A 561 -24.77 25.25 -10.46
C PRO A 561 -23.78 24.29 -9.78
N LEU A 562 -24.24 23.23 -9.10
CA LEU A 562 -23.44 22.34 -8.24
C LEU A 562 -23.17 20.96 -8.87
N THR A 563 -23.52 20.72 -10.14
CA THR A 563 -23.25 19.46 -10.85
C THR A 563 -21.89 19.40 -11.55
N ASP A 564 -21.26 20.55 -11.81
CA ASP A 564 -19.98 20.62 -12.50
C ASP A 564 -18.83 20.75 -11.50
N ASP A 565 -17.97 19.74 -11.40
CA ASP A 565 -16.77 19.72 -10.54
C ASP A 565 -15.71 20.80 -10.91
N GLN A 566 -15.99 21.60 -11.94
CA GLN A 566 -15.17 22.72 -12.42
C GLN A 566 -15.46 24.04 -11.69
N ASN A 567 -16.49 24.11 -10.83
CA ASN A 567 -16.84 25.31 -10.06
C ASN A 567 -16.61 25.11 -8.56
N ASN A 568 -15.47 25.58 -8.07
CA ASN A 568 -15.14 25.68 -6.64
C ASN A 568 -15.97 26.78 -5.95
N HIS A 569 -17.27 26.55 -5.76
CA HIS A 569 -18.14 27.43 -4.95
C HIS A 569 -17.75 27.36 -3.47
N ASP A 570 -17.78 28.50 -2.77
CA ASP A 570 -17.57 28.55 -1.32
C ASP A 570 -18.62 27.70 -0.60
N ILE A 571 -18.14 26.79 0.24
CA ILE A 571 -18.97 25.90 1.04
C ILE A 571 -19.88 26.66 2.01
N ASN A 572 -19.45 27.84 2.50
CA ASN A 572 -20.27 28.71 3.34
C ASN A 572 -21.35 29.44 2.51
N SER A 573 -21.11 29.69 1.22
CA SER A 573 -22.10 30.20 0.26
C SER A 573 -23.15 29.14 -0.06
N VAL A 574 -22.75 27.89 -0.34
CA VAL A 574 -23.70 26.78 -0.56
C VAL A 574 -24.56 26.52 0.70
N ALA A 575 -23.95 26.47 1.88
CA ALA A 575 -24.66 26.40 3.15
C ALA A 575 -25.56 27.63 3.43
N GLY A 576 -25.15 28.80 2.92
CA GLY A 576 -25.96 30.02 2.93
C GLY A 576 -27.21 29.91 2.06
N VAL A 577 -27.09 29.34 0.86
CA VAL A 577 -28.18 29.11 -0.10
C VAL A 577 -29.21 28.13 0.47
N LEU A 578 -28.77 27.01 1.05
CA LEU A 578 -29.68 26.01 1.64
C LEU A 578 -30.52 26.61 2.78
N LYS A 579 -29.90 27.40 3.67
CA LYS A 579 -30.64 28.15 4.70
C LYS A 579 -31.57 29.22 4.10
N LEU A 580 -31.13 29.91 3.05
CA LEU A 580 -31.92 30.96 2.39
C LEU A 580 -33.15 30.39 1.69
N TYR A 581 -33.08 29.17 1.17
CA TYR A 581 -34.21 28.43 0.62
C TYR A 581 -35.28 28.19 1.68
N PHE A 582 -34.95 27.47 2.76
CA PHE A 582 -35.93 27.14 3.81
C PHE A 582 -36.49 28.38 4.54
N ARG A 583 -35.65 29.39 4.81
CA ARG A 583 -36.08 30.68 5.39
C ARG A 583 -37.01 31.44 4.45
N GLY A 584 -36.90 31.20 3.15
CA GLY A 584 -37.65 31.86 2.08
C GLY A 584 -38.83 31.05 1.54
N LEU A 585 -39.33 30.03 2.25
CA LEU A 585 -40.59 29.37 1.88
C LEU A 585 -41.79 30.26 2.25
N GLU A 586 -42.87 30.19 1.47
CA GLU A 586 -44.12 30.92 1.76
C GLU A 586 -44.80 30.40 3.03
N ASN A 587 -44.84 29.06 3.16
CA ASN A 587 -45.14 28.35 4.40
C ASN A 587 -43.81 27.84 4.99
N PRO A 588 -43.39 28.29 6.20
CA PRO A 588 -42.17 27.78 6.84
C PRO A 588 -42.24 26.27 7.09
N LEU A 589 -41.09 25.59 7.07
CA LEU A 589 -41.04 24.13 7.16
C LEU A 589 -41.76 23.59 8.42
N PHE A 590 -41.66 24.29 9.55
CA PHE A 590 -42.57 24.12 10.68
C PHE A 590 -43.69 25.19 10.63
N PRO A 591 -44.95 24.83 10.34
CA PRO A 591 -46.05 25.79 10.26
C PRO A 591 -46.30 26.53 11.58
N LYS A 592 -46.64 27.83 11.49
CA LYS A 592 -46.82 28.72 12.66
C LYS A 592 -47.90 28.23 13.62
N GLU A 593 -48.87 27.49 13.10
CA GLU A 593 -49.99 26.87 13.80
C GLU A 593 -49.51 25.82 14.81
N ARG A 594 -48.40 25.12 14.50
CA ARG A 594 -47.78 24.11 15.35
C ARG A 594 -46.73 24.65 16.32
N PHE A 595 -46.43 25.95 16.26
CA PHE A 595 -45.38 26.55 17.07
C PHE A 595 -45.64 26.34 18.59
N ASN A 596 -46.86 26.59 19.06
CA ASN A 596 -47.22 26.40 20.46
C ASN A 596 -47.21 24.93 20.88
N ASP A 597 -47.70 24.04 20.02
CA ASP A 597 -47.70 22.59 20.25
C ASP A 597 -46.25 22.10 20.47
N LEU A 598 -45.33 22.47 19.58
CA LEU A 598 -43.92 22.08 19.63
C LEU A 598 -43.19 22.67 20.85
N ILE A 599 -43.36 23.97 21.13
CA ILE A 599 -42.75 24.61 22.30
C ILE A 599 -43.25 23.99 23.62
N SER A 600 -44.48 23.46 23.66
CA SER A 600 -45.02 22.78 24.84
C SER A 600 -44.24 21.51 25.21
N CYS A 601 -43.68 20.79 24.24
CA CYS A 601 -42.94 19.54 24.46
C CYS A 601 -41.66 19.74 25.29
N ILE A 602 -41.10 20.94 25.33
CA ILE A 602 -39.86 21.25 26.08
C ILE A 602 -40.07 21.09 27.59
N ARG A 603 -41.31 21.24 28.06
CA ARG A 603 -41.71 20.99 29.46
C ARG A 603 -41.59 19.52 29.87
N ILE A 604 -41.35 18.62 28.92
CA ILE A 604 -41.06 17.21 29.16
C ILE A 604 -39.54 17.09 29.35
N GLU A 605 -39.13 16.71 30.56
CA GLU A 605 -37.72 16.59 30.94
C GLU A 605 -37.06 15.36 30.29
N ASN A 606 -37.81 14.27 30.11
CA ASN A 606 -37.36 13.06 29.42
C ASN A 606 -37.27 13.31 27.90
N LEU A 607 -36.05 13.24 27.34
CA LEU A 607 -35.78 13.48 25.92
C LEU A 607 -36.48 12.49 24.98
N TYR A 608 -36.62 11.22 25.38
CA TYR A 608 -37.28 10.19 24.58
C TYR A 608 -38.80 10.39 24.54
N GLU A 609 -39.42 10.72 25.68
CA GLU A 609 -40.83 11.10 25.72
C GLU A 609 -41.08 12.40 24.94
N ARG A 610 -40.18 13.38 25.05
CA ARG A 610 -40.22 14.62 24.26
C ARG A 610 -40.19 14.30 22.76
N ALA A 611 -39.28 13.45 22.30
CA ALA A 611 -39.20 12.98 20.91
C ALA A 611 -40.51 12.31 20.46
N ILE A 612 -41.12 11.44 21.29
CA ILE A 612 -42.41 10.80 20.98
C ILE A 612 -43.56 11.82 20.85
N GLN A 613 -43.65 12.84 21.70
CA GLN A 613 -44.68 13.87 21.55
C GLN A 613 -44.42 14.77 20.32
N THR A 614 -43.15 15.10 20.04
CA THR A 614 -42.74 15.79 18.81
C THR A 614 -43.14 15.00 17.57
N ARG A 615 -42.90 13.67 17.52
CA ARG A 615 -43.37 12.78 16.44
C ARG A 615 -44.88 12.92 16.22
N LYS A 616 -45.70 12.85 17.28
CA LYS A 616 -47.17 12.98 17.15
C LYS A 616 -47.60 14.31 16.54
N ILE A 617 -46.89 15.41 16.81
CA ILE A 617 -47.19 16.71 16.23
C ILE A 617 -46.76 16.76 14.76
N LEU A 618 -45.53 16.34 14.45
CA LEU A 618 -44.99 16.39 13.08
C LEU A 618 -45.73 15.43 12.14
N LEU A 619 -46.20 14.28 12.61
CA LEU A 619 -47.05 13.37 11.81
C LEU A 619 -48.43 13.94 11.46
N THR A 620 -48.79 15.13 11.92
CA THR A 620 -49.97 15.88 11.41
C THR A 620 -49.66 16.77 10.21
N LEU A 621 -48.39 16.85 9.78
CA LEU A 621 -47.96 17.64 8.63
C LEU A 621 -48.14 16.89 7.30
N PRO A 622 -48.18 17.59 6.15
CA PRO A 622 -48.28 16.96 4.84
C PRO A 622 -47.14 15.97 4.55
N ARG A 623 -47.44 14.87 3.84
CA ARG A 623 -46.47 13.82 3.47
C ARG A 623 -45.24 14.38 2.73
N THR A 624 -45.46 15.36 1.85
CA THR A 624 -44.43 16.13 1.12
C THR A 624 -43.46 16.83 2.07
N VAL A 625 -43.98 17.62 3.01
CA VAL A 625 -43.21 18.33 4.05
C VAL A 625 -42.44 17.34 4.93
N LEU A 626 -43.08 16.23 5.32
CA LEU A 626 -42.44 15.19 6.14
C LEU A 626 -41.27 14.48 5.46
N ILE A 627 -41.35 14.23 4.14
CA ILE A 627 -40.24 13.63 3.39
C ILE A 627 -39.04 14.60 3.32
N VAL A 628 -39.29 15.89 3.05
CA VAL A 628 -38.24 16.93 3.06
C VAL A 628 -37.63 17.13 4.45
N MET A 629 -38.44 17.10 5.51
CA MET A 629 -37.94 17.10 6.90
C MET A 629 -37.06 15.87 7.18
N ARG A 630 -37.52 14.66 6.84
CA ARG A 630 -36.77 13.41 7.08
C ARG A 630 -35.40 13.45 6.40
N TYR A 631 -35.34 13.96 5.17
CA TYR A 631 -34.09 14.12 4.42
C TYR A 631 -33.16 15.16 5.07
N LEU A 632 -33.67 16.35 5.40
CA LEU A 632 -32.87 17.42 6.02
C LEU A 632 -32.32 17.02 7.40
N PHE A 633 -33.14 16.45 8.27
CA PHE A 633 -32.72 16.15 9.64
C PHE A 633 -31.80 14.94 9.75
N ALA A 634 -31.89 13.97 8.85
CA ALA A 634 -30.89 12.90 8.73
C ALA A 634 -29.52 13.45 8.30
N PHE A 635 -29.48 14.37 7.33
CA PHE A 635 -28.25 15.08 6.96
C PHE A 635 -27.68 15.92 8.11
N LEU A 636 -28.50 16.69 8.83
CA LEU A 636 -28.03 17.49 9.97
C LEU A 636 -27.53 16.62 11.14
N ASN A 637 -28.10 15.42 11.33
CA ASN A 637 -27.54 14.46 12.29
C ASN A 637 -26.17 13.95 11.81
N HIS A 638 -26.04 13.52 10.55
CA HIS A 638 -24.77 13.07 10.00
C HIS A 638 -23.66 14.13 10.10
N LEU A 639 -23.97 15.37 9.74
CA LEU A 639 -23.03 16.49 9.87
C LEU A 639 -22.56 16.73 11.31
N SER A 640 -23.44 16.50 12.30
CA SER A 640 -23.10 16.64 13.72
C SER A 640 -22.19 15.54 14.26
N GLN A 641 -22.01 14.43 13.52
CA GLN A 641 -21.09 13.34 13.88
C GLN A 641 -19.62 13.75 13.69
N TYR A 642 -19.34 14.80 12.90
CA TYR A 642 -18.01 15.41 12.68
C TYR A 642 -17.80 16.69 13.52
N SER A 643 -18.51 16.84 14.64
CA SER A 643 -18.56 18.10 15.41
C SER A 643 -17.28 18.43 16.20
N ASP A 644 -16.38 17.48 16.33
CA ASP A 644 -15.00 17.62 16.79
C ASP A 644 -14.07 18.28 15.74
N GLU A 645 -14.29 18.02 14.45
CA GLU A 645 -13.59 18.72 13.36
C GLU A 645 -14.28 20.04 12.98
N ASN A 646 -15.57 19.98 12.63
CA ASN A 646 -16.31 21.10 12.07
C ASN A 646 -16.83 22.10 13.12
N MET A 647 -16.70 21.80 14.42
CA MET A 647 -17.14 22.62 15.56
C MET A 647 -18.66 22.87 15.64
N MET A 648 -19.48 22.09 14.93
CA MET A 648 -20.93 22.25 14.78
C MET A 648 -21.70 21.05 15.35
N ASP A 649 -21.74 20.98 16.68
CA ASP A 649 -22.57 20.03 17.43
C ASP A 649 -24.09 20.25 17.18
N PRO A 650 -24.96 19.32 17.62
CA PRO A 650 -26.42 19.46 17.43
C PRO A 650 -27.01 20.75 18.01
N TYR A 651 -26.40 21.35 19.05
CA TYR A 651 -26.84 22.63 19.60
C TYR A 651 -26.42 23.82 18.73
N ASN A 652 -25.18 23.86 18.24
CA ASN A 652 -24.71 24.88 17.30
C ASN A 652 -25.49 24.82 15.97
N LEU A 653 -25.77 23.63 15.45
CA LEU A 653 -26.64 23.47 14.27
C LEU A 653 -28.07 23.93 14.54
N ALA A 654 -28.63 23.64 15.72
CA ALA A 654 -29.96 24.11 16.10
C ALA A 654 -30.04 25.64 16.28
N ILE A 655 -28.97 26.31 16.73
CA ILE A 655 -28.88 27.79 16.72
C ILE A 655 -28.95 28.33 15.29
N CYS A 656 -28.31 27.65 14.32
CA CYS A 656 -28.28 28.07 12.92
C CYS A 656 -29.59 27.78 12.16
N PHE A 657 -30.26 26.67 12.47
CA PHE A 657 -31.49 26.24 11.77
C PHE A 657 -32.79 26.62 12.49
N GLY A 658 -32.79 26.84 13.80
CA GLY A 658 -33.97 27.22 14.57
C GLY A 658 -34.71 28.45 14.00
N PRO A 659 -34.05 29.62 13.88
CA PRO A 659 -34.63 30.82 13.25
C PRO A 659 -34.98 30.65 11.76
N THR A 660 -34.40 29.65 11.08
CA THR A 660 -34.55 29.40 9.65
C THR A 660 -35.76 28.51 9.34
N LEU A 661 -36.02 27.51 10.18
CA LEU A 661 -37.08 26.51 9.96
C LEU A 661 -38.37 26.82 10.75
N MET A 662 -38.24 27.41 11.94
CA MET A 662 -39.31 27.60 12.93
C MET A 662 -39.34 29.07 13.41
N PRO A 663 -39.74 30.03 12.56
CA PRO A 663 -39.76 31.44 12.92
C PRO A 663 -40.81 31.73 14.01
N VAL A 664 -40.41 32.47 15.05
CA VAL A 664 -41.29 32.87 16.16
C VAL A 664 -42.45 33.72 15.63
N PRO A 665 -43.72 33.40 15.97
CA PRO A 665 -44.87 34.21 15.57
C PRO A 665 -44.84 35.61 16.21
N ASP A 666 -45.31 36.61 15.45
CA ASP A 666 -45.25 38.05 15.78
C ASP A 666 -46.01 38.48 17.06
N ILE A 667 -46.68 37.54 17.71
CA ILE A 667 -47.48 37.69 18.94
C ILE A 667 -46.65 37.34 20.20
N GLN A 668 -45.47 36.71 20.05
CA GLN A 668 -44.63 36.22 21.14
C GLN A 668 -43.28 36.94 21.18
N ASP A 669 -42.67 37.01 22.37
CA ASP A 669 -41.34 37.60 22.52
C ASP A 669 -40.28 36.72 21.86
N GLN A 670 -39.64 37.28 20.83
CA GLN A 670 -38.64 36.59 20.03
C GLN A 670 -37.44 36.13 20.86
N VAL A 671 -37.05 36.86 21.92
CA VAL A 671 -35.85 36.57 22.70
C VAL A 671 -36.05 35.35 23.61
N SER A 672 -37.14 35.32 24.39
CA SER A 672 -37.45 34.20 25.30
C SER A 672 -37.88 32.94 24.56
N CYS A 673 -38.54 33.06 23.39
CA CYS A 673 -38.88 31.90 22.56
C CYS A 673 -37.66 31.29 21.84
N GLN A 674 -36.58 32.03 21.56
CA GLN A 674 -35.47 31.51 20.75
C GLN A 674 -34.74 30.32 21.40
N ALA A 675 -34.48 30.37 22.71
CA ALA A 675 -33.84 29.25 23.43
C ALA A 675 -34.71 27.97 23.35
N HIS A 676 -36.03 28.14 23.41
CA HIS A 676 -37.01 27.07 23.30
C HIS A 676 -37.04 26.46 21.88
N VAL A 677 -37.04 27.29 20.84
CA VAL A 677 -36.93 26.85 19.43
C VAL A 677 -35.67 26.03 19.21
N ASN A 678 -34.52 26.48 19.74
CA ASN A 678 -33.24 25.78 19.59
C ASN A 678 -33.27 24.40 20.24
N GLU A 679 -33.83 24.25 21.46
CA GLU A 679 -33.93 22.95 22.11
C GLU A 679 -34.88 21.97 21.38
N ILE A 680 -35.93 22.45 20.72
CA ILE A 680 -36.76 21.60 19.85
C ILE A 680 -36.01 21.15 18.61
N VAL A 681 -35.35 22.06 17.88
CA VAL A 681 -34.59 21.70 16.67
C VAL A 681 -33.44 20.74 17.01
N LYS A 682 -32.75 20.96 18.13
CA LYS A 682 -31.75 20.02 18.68
C LYS A 682 -32.34 18.65 19.02
N THR A 683 -33.52 18.60 19.66
CA THR A 683 -34.22 17.33 19.95
C THR A 683 -34.53 16.57 18.64
N ILE A 684 -34.92 17.29 17.57
CA ILE A 684 -35.22 16.70 16.26
C ILE A 684 -33.95 16.22 15.54
N ILE A 685 -32.83 16.96 15.62
CA ILE A 685 -31.52 16.52 15.07
C ILE A 685 -31.07 15.23 15.77
N ILE A 686 -31.10 15.19 17.12
CA ILE A 686 -30.59 14.04 17.89
C ILE A 686 -31.45 12.79 17.69
N HIS A 687 -32.79 12.93 17.66
CA HIS A 687 -33.73 11.80 17.63
C HIS A 687 -34.47 11.65 16.29
N HIS A 688 -33.86 12.01 15.15
CA HIS A 688 -34.55 12.01 13.85
C HIS A 688 -35.15 10.65 13.47
N GLU A 689 -34.44 9.54 13.74
CA GLU A 689 -34.92 8.16 13.51
C GLU A 689 -36.13 7.80 14.39
N THR A 690 -36.16 8.30 15.63
CA THR A 690 -37.32 8.12 16.52
C THR A 690 -38.50 8.99 16.08
N ILE A 691 -38.25 10.13 15.43
CA ILE A 691 -39.23 11.18 15.15
C ILE A 691 -39.89 11.07 13.76
N PHE A 692 -39.13 10.71 12.73
CA PHE A 692 -39.63 10.55 11.36
C PHE A 692 -39.90 9.07 11.04
N PRO A 693 -40.86 8.74 10.15
CA PRO A 693 -41.11 7.35 9.76
C PRO A 693 -40.03 6.82 8.81
N ASP A 694 -39.67 5.55 8.98
CA ASP A 694 -38.76 4.82 8.09
C ASP A 694 -39.26 4.79 6.63
N ALA A 695 -38.36 4.44 5.69
CA ALA A 695 -38.70 4.24 4.28
C ALA A 695 -39.87 3.24 4.03
N LYS A 696 -40.11 2.32 4.96
CA LYS A 696 -41.25 1.36 4.94
C LYS A 696 -42.59 1.99 5.35
N GLU A 697 -42.57 3.03 6.19
CA GLU A 697 -43.76 3.75 6.65
C GLU A 697 -44.03 4.99 5.78
N LEU A 698 -42.98 5.64 5.25
CA LEU A 698 -43.04 6.87 4.47
C LEU A 698 -42.13 6.80 3.23
N GLU A 699 -42.64 6.13 2.21
CA GLU A 699 -42.08 6.06 0.85
C GLU A 699 -41.74 7.46 0.30
N GLY A 700 -40.51 7.61 -0.19
CA GLY A 700 -39.92 8.85 -0.69
C GLY A 700 -38.40 8.86 -0.41
N PRO A 701 -37.59 9.68 -1.11
CA PRO A 701 -36.13 9.64 -1.03
C PRO A 701 -35.61 9.66 0.40
N VAL A 702 -34.57 8.87 0.66
CA VAL A 702 -33.85 8.81 1.94
C VAL A 702 -32.51 9.51 1.75
N TYR A 703 -32.01 10.15 2.80
CA TYR A 703 -30.65 10.67 2.78
C TYR A 703 -29.68 9.54 3.12
N GLU A 704 -28.75 9.27 2.22
CA GLU A 704 -27.72 8.23 2.34
C GLU A 704 -26.36 8.90 2.60
N LYS A 705 -25.57 8.35 3.52
CA LYS A 705 -24.29 8.97 3.94
C LYS A 705 -23.25 8.99 2.82
N CYS A 706 -23.26 7.97 1.96
CA CYS A 706 -22.36 7.85 0.81
C CYS A 706 -23.10 8.21 -0.47
N MET A 707 -22.63 9.23 -1.20
CA MET A 707 -23.15 9.65 -2.50
C MET A 707 -22.01 9.90 -3.50
N ALA A 708 -21.16 8.90 -3.62
CA ALA A 708 -20.26 8.62 -4.74
C ALA A 708 -20.38 7.11 -5.04
N GLY A 709 -20.14 6.69 -6.29
CA GLY A 709 -20.41 5.32 -6.74
C GLY A 709 -19.36 4.29 -6.31
N ASP A 710 -19.60 3.03 -6.70
CA ASP A 710 -18.67 1.91 -6.51
C ASP A 710 -17.31 2.17 -7.22
N ASP A 711 -16.34 2.73 -6.50
CA ASP A 711 -14.88 2.47 -6.63
C ASP A 711 -14.08 3.29 -5.59
N TYR A 712 -14.19 2.95 -4.31
CA TYR A 712 -13.14 3.26 -3.31
C TYR A 712 -13.03 2.14 -2.25
N CYS A 713 -11.82 1.89 -1.75
CA CYS A 713 -11.50 0.63 -1.07
C CYS A 713 -11.99 0.50 0.38
N ASP A 714 -12.11 -0.77 0.80
CA ASP A 714 -12.18 -1.20 2.21
C ASP A 714 -11.10 -0.51 3.07
N SER A 715 -11.51 0.03 4.21
CA SER A 715 -10.61 0.45 5.28
C SER A 715 -10.81 -0.47 6.49
N PRO A 716 -9.80 -1.21 6.97
CA PRO A 716 -9.97 -2.34 7.90
C PRO A 716 -10.23 -1.95 9.36
N TYR A 717 -10.70 -0.73 9.63
CA TYR A 717 -10.96 -0.20 10.98
C TYR A 717 -12.36 0.45 11.09
N SER A 718 -13.41 -0.35 10.90
CA SER A 718 -14.80 0.02 11.22
C SER A 718 -15.70 -1.21 11.37
N GLU A 719 -15.54 -1.98 12.45
CA GLU A 719 -16.55 -2.95 12.88
C GLU A 719 -17.47 -2.30 13.95
N HIS A 720 -18.78 -2.54 13.86
CA HIS A 720 -19.77 -1.78 14.63
C HIS A 720 -19.85 -2.19 16.11
N GLY A 721 -19.70 -1.22 17.01
CA GLY A 721 -20.08 -1.36 18.41
C GLY A 721 -21.58 -1.15 18.62
N THR A 722 -22.37 -2.23 18.75
CA THR A 722 -23.73 -2.18 19.29
C THR A 722 -23.71 -2.22 20.81
N LEU A 723 -24.48 -1.34 21.45
CA LEU A 723 -24.65 -1.29 22.92
C LEU A 723 -25.60 -2.37 23.45
N ASP A 724 -25.60 -2.49 24.79
CA ASP A 724 -26.40 -3.34 25.70
C ASP A 724 -25.69 -4.63 26.18
N GLU A 725 -25.58 -4.92 27.49
CA GLU A 725 -25.96 -4.13 28.68
C GLU A 725 -24.98 -4.43 29.87
N VAL A 726 -25.15 -3.71 30.99
CA VAL A 726 -24.17 -3.62 32.09
C VAL A 726 -24.42 -4.63 33.22
N ASP A 727 -23.35 -5.23 33.78
CA ASP A 727 -23.27 -5.43 35.25
C ASP A 727 -21.83 -5.51 35.80
N GLN A 728 -21.68 -5.33 37.12
CA GLN A 728 -20.43 -5.14 37.88
C GLN A 728 -19.86 -6.49 38.40
N ASP A 729 -18.61 -6.67 38.81
CA ASP A 729 -17.79 -5.87 39.75
C ASP A 729 -16.25 -6.18 39.62
N ALA A 730 -15.42 -5.50 40.41
CA ALA A 730 -13.97 -5.29 40.22
C ALA A 730 -13.01 -6.49 40.37
N GLY A 731 -11.84 -6.40 39.71
CA GLY A 731 -10.58 -7.01 40.21
C GLY A 731 -9.47 -7.35 39.20
N ASN A 732 -8.46 -6.48 39.11
CA ASN A 732 -7.07 -6.72 38.65
C ASN A 732 -6.79 -7.18 37.19
N GLU A 733 -6.39 -6.21 36.35
CA GLU A 733 -5.11 -6.15 35.61
C GLU A 733 -4.31 -7.47 35.50
N THR A 734 -4.04 -8.01 34.31
CA THR A 734 -2.90 -7.63 33.41
C THR A 734 -2.89 -8.62 32.21
N HIS A 735 -2.34 -8.37 31.02
CA HIS A 735 -1.77 -7.22 30.31
C HIS A 735 -1.78 -7.55 28.79
N THR A 736 -1.84 -6.55 27.90
CA THR A 736 -1.36 -6.64 26.50
C THR A 736 -0.53 -5.40 26.20
N SER A 737 0.69 -5.59 25.71
CA SER A 737 1.68 -4.51 25.53
C SER A 737 1.65 -3.94 24.10
N GLU A 738 0.99 -2.80 23.94
CA GLU A 738 1.35 -1.80 22.92
C GLU A 738 2.34 -0.79 23.54
N ASP A 739 2.93 0.09 22.72
CA ASP A 739 4.05 0.94 23.13
C ASP A 739 3.69 1.88 24.31
N GLU A 740 4.47 1.80 25.40
CA GLU A 740 4.38 2.74 26.52
C GLU A 740 4.98 4.10 26.11
N CYS A 741 4.13 4.98 25.57
CA CYS A 741 4.42 6.41 25.61
C CYS A 741 4.38 6.85 27.09
N GLU A 742 5.54 7.11 27.70
CA GLU A 742 5.63 7.44 29.13
C GLU A 742 4.68 8.60 29.48
N PRO A 743 3.76 8.41 30.44
CA PRO A 743 2.70 9.38 30.68
C PRO A 743 3.26 10.63 31.34
N ILE A 744 3.16 11.76 30.64
CA ILE A 744 3.88 12.99 30.96
C ILE A 744 3.20 13.73 32.12
N GLU A 745 3.92 13.99 33.21
CA GLU A 745 3.39 14.81 34.31
C GLU A 745 3.26 16.28 33.91
N ALA A 746 2.10 16.86 34.23
CA ALA A 746 1.81 18.27 34.02
C ALA A 746 1.10 18.87 35.24
N ILE A 747 1.38 20.14 35.54
CA ILE A 747 0.78 20.86 36.67
C ILE A 747 -0.21 21.90 36.17
N ALA A 748 -1.41 21.92 36.75
CA ALA A 748 -2.43 22.93 36.48
C ALA A 748 -1.95 24.35 36.83
N LYS A 749 -1.82 25.20 35.82
CA LYS A 749 -1.41 26.61 35.91
C LYS A 749 -2.51 27.53 36.44
N PHE A 750 -3.77 27.14 36.19
CA PHE A 750 -4.99 27.86 36.54
C PHE A 750 -6.07 26.86 37.01
N ASP A 751 -7.12 27.36 37.67
CA ASP A 751 -8.33 26.58 37.88
C ASP A 751 -9.05 26.38 36.55
N TYR A 752 -9.57 25.18 36.30
CA TYR A 752 -10.30 24.83 35.10
C TYR A 752 -11.53 23.98 35.42
N ILE A 753 -12.65 24.30 34.77
CA ILE A 753 -13.92 23.59 34.90
C ILE A 753 -14.33 23.16 33.49
N GLY A 754 -14.40 21.84 33.29
CA GLY A 754 -14.81 21.23 32.03
C GLY A 754 -16.25 21.58 31.67
N ARG A 755 -16.49 21.81 30.38
CA ARG A 755 -17.79 22.23 29.83
C ARG A 755 -18.63 21.07 29.31
N SER A 756 -17.99 19.93 29.03
CA SER A 756 -18.62 18.66 28.67
C SER A 756 -18.12 17.53 29.60
N ALA A 757 -18.80 16.38 29.55
CA ALA A 757 -18.41 15.19 30.32
C ALA A 757 -17.07 14.56 29.88
N ARG A 758 -16.51 14.99 28.73
CA ARG A 758 -15.16 14.59 28.27
C ARG A 758 -14.06 15.50 28.81
N GLU A 759 -14.36 16.66 29.41
CA GLU A 759 -13.36 17.65 29.84
C GLU A 759 -13.05 17.54 31.34
N LEU A 760 -11.78 17.31 31.69
CA LEU A 760 -11.37 17.13 33.08
C LEU A 760 -11.38 18.47 33.83
N SER A 761 -12.13 18.53 34.94
CA SER A 761 -12.11 19.67 35.86
C SER A 761 -10.98 19.51 36.89
N PHE A 762 -10.18 20.56 37.07
CA PHE A 762 -9.03 20.57 37.98
C PHE A 762 -8.76 21.96 38.57
N LYS A 763 -8.01 22.00 39.68
CA LYS A 763 -7.62 23.26 40.33
C LYS A 763 -6.16 23.58 40.10
N LYS A 764 -5.81 24.85 40.16
CA LYS A 764 -4.43 25.33 40.09
C LYS A 764 -3.54 24.60 41.10
N GLY A 765 -2.43 24.03 40.63
CA GLY A 765 -1.51 23.21 41.42
C GLY A 765 -1.86 21.73 41.50
N ALA A 766 -2.96 21.27 40.90
CA ALA A 766 -3.20 19.83 40.71
C ALA A 766 -2.18 19.23 39.75
N SER A 767 -1.72 18.01 40.05
CA SER A 767 -0.95 17.20 39.10
C SER A 767 -1.90 16.43 38.17
N LEU A 768 -1.51 16.35 36.91
CA LEU A 768 -2.27 15.83 35.78
C LEU A 768 -1.33 14.91 34.99
N LEU A 769 -1.85 13.77 34.54
CA LEU A 769 -1.04 12.76 33.87
C LEU A 769 -1.46 12.69 32.40
N LEU A 770 -0.60 13.09 31.46
CA LEU A 770 -0.95 13.22 30.04
C LEU A 770 -0.50 11.99 29.24
N TYR A 771 -1.36 11.46 28.38
CA TYR A 771 -1.06 10.30 27.55
C TYR A 771 -0.58 10.72 26.16
N HIS A 772 -1.43 11.46 25.44
CA HIS A 772 -1.11 11.96 24.11
C HIS A 772 -1.87 13.24 23.80
N ARG A 773 -1.47 13.92 22.71
CA ARG A 773 -1.97 15.25 22.37
C ARG A 773 -3.10 15.19 21.34
N ALA A 774 -4.34 15.10 21.82
CA ALA A 774 -5.54 15.04 20.99
C ALA A 774 -5.71 16.23 20.03
N SER A 775 -5.22 17.43 20.37
CA SER A 775 -5.18 18.57 19.43
C SER A 775 -4.15 19.64 19.83
N GLN A 776 -4.09 20.77 19.09
CA GLN A 776 -3.20 21.87 19.45
C GLN A 776 -3.52 22.45 20.85
N ASP A 777 -4.79 22.49 21.24
CA ASP A 777 -5.25 23.05 22.52
C ASP A 777 -5.62 22.02 23.59
N TRP A 778 -5.63 20.72 23.27
CA TRP A 778 -6.06 19.66 24.20
C TRP A 778 -5.14 18.44 24.21
N TRP A 779 -4.99 17.85 25.39
CA TRP A 779 -4.36 16.56 25.65
C TRP A 779 -5.40 15.57 26.16
N GLU A 780 -5.26 14.29 25.84
CA GLU A 780 -5.88 13.25 26.65
C GLU A 780 -4.98 12.92 27.84
N GLY A 781 -5.59 12.76 29.00
CA GLY A 781 -4.90 12.51 30.25
C GLY A 781 -5.85 12.13 31.39
N ARG A 782 -5.29 11.98 32.58
CA ARG A 782 -5.98 11.52 33.80
C ARG A 782 -5.84 12.54 34.93
N HIS A 783 -6.94 12.78 35.64
CA HIS A 783 -6.99 13.57 36.87
C HIS A 783 -7.85 12.85 37.92
N ASN A 784 -7.29 12.60 39.11
CA ASN A 784 -7.96 11.87 40.21
C ASN A 784 -8.61 10.53 39.81
N GLY A 785 -8.01 9.81 38.85
CA GLY A 785 -8.51 8.53 38.35
C GLY A 785 -9.58 8.61 37.26
N ILE A 786 -9.95 9.81 36.80
CA ILE A 786 -10.86 10.02 35.67
C ILE A 786 -10.04 10.41 34.44
N ASP A 787 -10.29 9.77 33.31
CA ASP A 787 -9.69 10.08 32.02
C ASP A 787 -10.51 11.12 31.23
N GLY A 788 -9.83 11.94 30.44
CA GLY A 788 -10.47 12.92 29.56
C GLY A 788 -9.54 14.02 29.06
N LEU A 789 -10.14 15.04 28.47
CA LEU A 789 -9.48 16.14 27.81
C LEU A 789 -9.01 17.21 28.81
N VAL A 790 -7.72 17.53 28.74
CA VAL A 790 -7.01 18.52 29.54
C VAL A 790 -6.57 19.67 28.62
N PRO A 791 -7.04 20.92 28.82
CA PRO A 791 -6.70 22.02 27.93
C PRO A 791 -5.25 22.50 28.16
N HIS A 792 -4.45 22.44 27.11
CA HIS A 792 -3.01 22.71 27.10
C HIS A 792 -2.64 24.11 27.64
N GLN A 793 -3.49 25.11 27.41
CA GLN A 793 -3.26 26.48 27.91
C GLN A 793 -3.37 26.63 29.44
N TYR A 794 -4.02 25.67 30.11
CA TYR A 794 -4.28 25.67 31.56
C TYR A 794 -3.27 24.85 32.36
N ILE A 795 -2.26 24.25 31.71
CA ILE A 795 -1.27 23.37 32.32
C ILE A 795 0.16 23.82 31.99
N VAL A 796 1.13 23.28 32.72
CA VAL A 796 2.56 23.30 32.39
C VAL A 796 3.04 21.86 32.41
N VAL A 797 3.49 21.36 31.26
CA VAL A 797 4.14 20.05 31.11
C VAL A 797 5.52 20.12 31.77
N GLN A 798 5.95 19.07 32.49
CA GLN A 798 7.34 18.96 32.93
C GLN A 798 8.16 18.22 31.87
N ASP A 799 9.06 18.93 31.19
CA ASP A 799 9.91 18.36 30.17
C ASP A 799 11.05 17.53 30.79
N MET A 800 11.07 16.22 30.50
CA MET A 800 12.22 15.36 30.81
C MET A 800 13.34 15.51 29.76
N ASP A 801 14.00 16.68 29.72
CA ASP A 801 15.44 16.77 29.38
C ASP A 801 16.09 18.17 29.58
N ASP A 802 15.72 18.91 30.64
CA ASP A 802 16.29 20.25 30.89
C ASP A 802 17.71 20.18 31.51
N THR A 803 18.67 19.66 30.74
CA THR A 803 20.10 19.54 31.14
C THR A 803 21.08 20.13 30.13
N PHE A 804 20.67 21.02 29.21
CA PHE A 804 21.63 21.89 28.50
C PHE A 804 21.07 23.18 27.83
N SER A 805 20.54 24.16 28.60
CA SER A 805 20.35 25.55 28.09
C SER A 805 20.20 26.66 29.15
N ASP A 806 20.89 26.60 30.30
CA ASP A 806 20.90 27.73 31.27
C ASP A 806 22.18 28.58 31.21
N THR A 807 22.27 29.46 30.22
CA THR A 807 23.05 30.72 30.28
C THR A 807 22.65 31.66 29.14
N LEU A 808 22.68 32.98 29.39
CA LEU A 808 22.32 34.05 28.45
C LEU A 808 20.84 34.00 28.01
N SER A 809 19.93 34.53 28.82
CA SER A 809 19.76 35.99 28.80
C SER A 809 18.97 36.55 29.99
N GLN A 810 19.52 37.59 30.63
CA GLN A 810 18.71 38.58 31.34
C GLN A 810 19.16 40.00 30.99
N LYS A 811 18.22 40.72 30.37
CA LYS A 811 17.98 42.18 30.42
C LYS A 811 19.03 43.16 29.85
N ALA A 812 18.46 44.19 29.23
CA ALA A 812 19.06 45.52 29.05
C ALA A 812 19.04 46.29 30.40
N ASP A 813 19.68 47.45 30.60
CA ASP A 813 19.99 48.54 29.66
C ASP A 813 21.35 49.24 29.94
N SER A 814 21.75 50.11 29.02
CA SER A 814 22.71 51.24 29.15
C SER A 814 24.23 51.00 29.29
N GLU A 815 24.93 51.21 28.17
CA GLU A 815 25.89 52.32 27.87
C GLU A 815 26.61 53.07 29.03
N ALA A 816 27.86 53.56 28.91
CA ALA A 816 28.92 53.43 27.88
C ALA A 816 30.27 54.11 28.31
N SER A 817 31.33 53.98 27.47
CA SER A 817 32.53 54.86 27.34
C SER A 817 33.66 54.82 28.41
N SER A 818 34.95 55.11 28.09
CA SER A 818 35.72 55.04 26.82
C SER A 818 37.24 55.17 27.07
N GLU A 819 38.04 54.93 26.01
CA GLU A 819 39.44 55.41 25.85
C GLU A 819 39.51 56.96 25.75
N PRO A 820 40.70 57.58 25.83
CA PRO A 820 41.45 58.03 24.64
C PRO A 820 43.00 57.87 24.83
N VAL A 821 43.96 58.31 23.99
CA VAL A 821 44.12 59.23 22.81
C VAL A 821 45.32 58.67 21.97
N THR A 822 45.77 59.13 20.78
CA THR A 822 45.64 60.33 19.92
C THR A 822 45.32 59.89 18.45
N GLU A 823 45.37 60.65 17.34
CA GLU A 823 45.64 62.08 17.02
C GLU A 823 44.83 62.49 15.76
N ASP A 824 44.34 63.74 15.69
CA ASP A 824 43.81 64.48 14.52
C ASP A 824 42.69 63.86 13.61
N LYS A 825 41.70 64.62 13.08
CA LYS A 825 41.54 66.08 12.93
C LYS A 825 40.04 66.51 12.82
N SER A 826 39.74 67.74 13.26
CA SER A 826 38.58 68.62 12.95
C SER A 826 37.12 68.31 13.38
N SER A 827 36.68 69.03 14.44
CA SER A 827 35.36 69.73 14.61
C SER A 827 34.06 68.91 14.79
N SER A 828 33.17 69.13 15.78
CA SER A 828 33.11 70.12 16.89
C SER A 828 32.10 69.71 18.01
N LYS A 829 32.47 69.92 19.29
CA LYS A 829 31.61 70.05 20.51
C LYS A 829 30.82 68.81 21.00
N ASP A 830 30.55 68.51 22.29
CA ASP A 830 31.02 68.87 23.67
C ASP A 830 30.29 67.86 24.66
N LEU A 831 30.64 67.48 25.92
CA LEU A 831 31.84 67.52 26.81
C LEU A 831 31.62 66.64 28.10
N THR A 832 32.59 65.80 28.52
CA THR A 832 32.85 65.21 29.89
C THR A 832 31.87 64.19 30.56
N SER A 833 32.17 63.32 31.57
CA SER A 833 33.40 62.57 32.02
C SER A 833 33.07 61.31 32.96
N PRO A 834 33.60 61.02 34.20
CA PRO A 834 34.17 59.66 34.48
C PRO A 834 33.96 58.93 35.87
N SER A 835 34.51 57.70 36.01
CA SER A 835 35.13 57.03 37.21
C SER A 835 34.29 56.29 38.31
N ASP A 836 34.73 55.21 39.01
CA ASP A 836 35.86 54.21 38.87
C ASP A 836 35.77 53.01 39.91
N ARG A 837 36.41 51.85 39.59
CA ARG A 837 37.03 50.77 40.45
C ARG A 837 36.27 49.55 41.09
N HIS A 838 37.06 48.56 41.57
CA HIS A 838 36.81 47.08 41.81
C HIS A 838 37.70 46.57 43.03
N PRO A 839 38.07 45.28 43.39
CA PRO A 839 37.90 43.89 42.81
C PRO A 839 37.84 42.63 43.78
N ASP A 840 38.11 41.40 43.25
CA ASP A 840 38.84 40.18 43.81
C ASP A 840 38.24 38.92 44.56
N PHE A 841 38.28 37.77 43.84
CA PHE A 841 38.87 36.39 44.06
C PHE A 841 38.53 35.26 45.12
N TYR A 842 38.38 34.03 44.56
CA TYR A 842 38.85 32.63 44.92
C TYR A 842 38.28 31.63 46.00
N LEU A 843 37.76 30.48 45.48
CA LEU A 843 37.79 29.02 45.85
C LEU A 843 38.17 28.44 47.27
N ALA A 844 37.41 27.41 47.76
CA ALA A 844 37.90 26.17 48.46
C ALA A 844 36.78 25.12 48.82
N ARG A 845 37.08 23.99 49.54
CA ARG A 845 36.26 22.74 49.65
C ARG A 845 36.32 21.98 51.01
N GLN A 846 35.25 21.21 51.36
CA GLN A 846 35.14 19.96 52.20
C GLN A 846 34.94 19.89 53.77
N ARG A 847 33.78 19.27 54.15
CA ARG A 847 33.51 18.10 55.10
C ARG A 847 33.88 18.06 56.62
N ARG A 848 32.89 17.58 57.44
CA ARG A 848 32.89 16.70 58.68
C ARG A 848 32.05 17.30 59.86
N ARG A 849 31.48 16.58 60.87
CA ARG A 849 31.06 15.14 61.16
C ARG A 849 30.45 15.07 62.60
N VAL A 850 29.65 14.03 62.97
CA VAL A 850 29.53 13.30 64.30
C VAL A 850 28.08 12.91 64.68
N ASP A 851 27.95 11.75 65.36
CA ASP A 851 26.74 10.94 65.70
C ASP A 851 26.88 10.35 67.14
N PRO A 852 26.22 9.25 67.62
CA PRO A 852 25.01 8.48 67.21
C PRO A 852 24.06 8.31 68.47
N PRO A 853 23.48 7.16 68.94
CA PRO A 853 23.12 5.86 68.33
C PRO A 853 21.63 5.37 68.43
N PRO A 854 21.10 4.51 69.37
CA PRO A 854 20.06 3.51 68.99
C PRO A 854 18.94 3.34 70.08
N PRO A 855 18.25 2.18 70.33
CA PRO A 855 17.99 0.96 69.54
C PRO A 855 16.50 0.46 69.50
N SER A 856 16.14 -0.36 68.51
CA SER A 856 15.74 -1.80 68.67
C SER A 856 14.54 -2.35 67.86
N ARG A 857 14.84 -2.95 66.68
CA ARG A 857 14.34 -4.26 66.13
C ARG A 857 12.83 -4.43 65.76
N ARG A 858 12.38 -5.29 64.82
CA ARG A 858 12.94 -6.08 63.66
C ARG A 858 11.77 -6.81 62.92
N SER A 859 11.91 -7.18 61.63
CA SER A 859 11.49 -8.50 61.06
C SER A 859 11.90 -8.71 59.58
N GLY A 860 11.73 -9.92 59.00
CA GLY A 860 11.81 -10.21 57.55
C GLY A 860 11.93 -11.69 57.12
N ARG A 861 11.36 -12.06 55.94
CA ARG A 861 11.48 -13.28 55.07
C ARG A 861 11.32 -14.71 55.65
N THR A 862 10.51 -15.59 54.99
CA THR A 862 10.93 -16.72 54.08
C THR A 862 9.79 -17.73 53.68
N ASN A 863 9.62 -17.97 52.37
CA ASN A 863 9.49 -19.24 51.59
C ASN A 863 8.36 -20.34 51.73
N ASP A 864 7.75 -20.64 50.55
CA ASP A 864 7.67 -21.95 49.81
C ASP A 864 6.46 -22.95 49.78
N ILE A 865 6.32 -23.66 48.62
CA ILE A 865 5.57 -24.93 48.28
C ILE A 865 4.04 -24.80 48.01
N HIS A 866 3.37 -25.34 46.95
CA HIS A 866 3.72 -26.18 45.76
C HIS A 866 2.73 -26.05 44.55
N CYS A 867 2.98 -26.77 43.43
CA CYS A 867 2.28 -26.78 42.10
C CYS A 867 1.07 -27.81 42.02
N PRO A 868 0.42 -28.21 40.87
CA PRO A 868 0.72 -28.04 39.40
C PRO A 868 -0.40 -28.02 38.28
N MET A 869 -0.01 -27.63 37.04
CA MET A 869 -0.37 -28.16 35.68
C MET A 869 -1.67 -27.83 34.86
N HIS A 870 -1.50 -27.92 33.51
CA HIS A 870 -2.38 -27.76 32.30
C HIS A 870 -3.49 -28.86 32.12
N PRO A 871 -4.36 -28.95 31.06
CA PRO A 871 -4.51 -28.25 29.74
C PRO A 871 -5.96 -27.70 29.46
N ALA A 872 -6.41 -27.10 28.32
CA ALA A 872 -5.92 -26.70 26.97
C ALA A 872 -6.44 -27.46 25.69
N GLN A 873 -6.74 -26.67 24.63
CA GLN A 873 -7.02 -26.96 23.19
C GLN A 873 -8.42 -27.33 22.60
N SER A 874 -8.73 -26.63 21.49
CA SER A 874 -9.52 -27.00 20.28
C SER A 874 -11.07 -26.95 20.28
N GLY A 875 -11.62 -26.25 19.28
CA GLY A 875 -13.07 -26.15 18.99
C GLY A 875 -13.40 -26.42 17.50
N LYS A 876 -14.56 -25.95 17.01
CA LYS A 876 -14.91 -25.80 15.57
C LYS A 876 -16.20 -24.98 15.36
N SER A 877 -16.46 -24.58 14.10
CA SER A 877 -17.53 -23.65 13.66
C SER A 877 -18.68 -24.37 12.91
N VAL A 878 -19.55 -23.62 12.20
CA VAL A 878 -20.64 -24.02 11.26
C VAL A 878 -22.01 -24.32 11.95
N SER A 879 -23.18 -23.79 11.55
CA SER A 879 -23.55 -22.66 10.65
C SER A 879 -25.06 -22.29 10.69
N ASN A 880 -25.41 -21.16 10.06
CA ASN A 880 -26.66 -20.83 9.31
C ASN A 880 -28.04 -20.61 9.99
N ILE A 881 -28.53 -19.37 9.81
CA ILE A 881 -29.83 -18.95 9.21
C ILE A 881 -31.17 -19.36 9.86
N THR A 882 -31.98 -18.33 10.15
CA THR A 882 -33.46 -18.31 10.15
C THR A 882 -33.94 -17.41 8.99
N SER A 883 -35.00 -17.66 8.20
CA SER A 883 -36.41 -18.01 8.53
C SER A 883 -37.16 -16.87 9.25
N MET A 884 -38.42 -16.52 8.93
CA MET A 884 -39.34 -16.92 7.84
C MET A 884 -40.51 -15.91 7.78
N GLU A 885 -41.39 -15.98 6.77
CA GLU A 885 -42.64 -15.21 6.76
C GLU A 885 -43.91 -16.09 6.95
N THR A 886 -44.70 -15.72 7.96
CA THR A 886 -46.16 -15.92 8.20
C THR A 886 -46.92 -17.16 7.69
N THR A 887 -47.61 -17.85 8.61
CA THR A 887 -49.10 -17.82 8.64
C THR A 887 -49.71 -18.19 10.01
N ASN A 888 -50.54 -17.28 10.55
CA ASN A 888 -51.58 -17.37 11.59
C ASN A 888 -51.65 -18.56 12.58
N MET A 889 -51.65 -18.25 13.89
CA MET A 889 -52.90 -18.12 14.68
C MET A 889 -52.70 -17.49 16.08
N ASN A 890 -53.79 -17.13 16.76
CA ASN A 890 -53.81 -16.24 17.94
C ASN A 890 -53.77 -16.94 19.33
N LEU A 891 -53.28 -16.19 20.35
CA LEU A 891 -54.03 -15.68 21.53
C LEU A 891 -53.35 -15.86 22.94
N SER A 892 -53.46 -14.81 23.78
CA SER A 892 -53.48 -14.82 25.27
C SER A 892 -52.20 -14.92 26.16
N SER A 893 -51.84 -13.75 26.74
CA SER A 893 -51.68 -13.44 28.19
C SER A 893 -50.58 -14.03 29.12
N HIS A 894 -49.68 -13.13 29.56
CA HIS A 894 -49.31 -12.78 30.96
C HIS A 894 -48.61 -13.74 31.97
N CYS A 895 -47.49 -13.22 32.54
CA CYS A 895 -47.01 -13.29 33.95
C CYS A 895 -46.18 -14.49 34.52
N SER A 896 -44.94 -14.17 34.90
CA SER A 896 -44.12 -14.51 36.11
C SER A 896 -44.69 -15.32 37.30
N PRO A 897 -43.86 -15.85 38.26
CA PRO A 897 -42.38 -16.08 38.27
C PRO A 897 -41.91 -17.41 39.00
N ARG A 898 -40.61 -17.49 39.36
CA ARG A 898 -39.95 -18.21 40.50
C ARG A 898 -39.37 -19.66 40.37
N ALA A 899 -38.04 -19.73 40.58
CA ALA A 899 -37.33 -20.39 41.70
C ALA A 899 -36.91 -21.91 41.70
N LEU A 900 -35.59 -22.09 41.95
CA LEU A 900 -34.90 -23.10 42.80
C LEU A 900 -34.66 -24.57 42.37
N LEU A 901 -33.35 -24.91 42.38
CA LEU A 901 -32.68 -26.10 42.95
C LEU A 901 -32.71 -27.51 42.30
N GLN A 902 -31.47 -28.02 42.11
CA GLN A 902 -30.96 -29.35 42.47
C GLN A 902 -31.23 -30.64 41.63
N ASN A 903 -30.10 -31.19 41.17
CA ASN A 903 -29.63 -32.59 41.35
C ASN A 903 -30.01 -33.74 40.37
N ARG A 904 -28.99 -34.59 40.21
CA ARG A 904 -29.00 -36.08 40.06
C ARG A 904 -29.32 -36.76 38.70
N ASN A 905 -28.23 -37.31 38.14
CA ASN A 905 -27.95 -38.76 38.00
C ASN A 905 -28.36 -39.58 36.75
N LEU A 906 -27.30 -40.15 36.14
CA LEU A 906 -27.09 -41.59 35.83
C LEU A 906 -27.63 -42.25 34.52
N ASN A 907 -26.66 -42.83 33.79
CA ASN A 907 -26.54 -44.26 33.37
C ASN A 907 -26.87 -44.75 31.94
N THR A 908 -25.90 -45.56 31.41
CA THR A 908 -26.04 -46.81 30.61
C THR A 908 -26.67 -46.77 29.19
N ASP A 909 -26.27 -47.57 28.19
CA ASP A 909 -25.10 -48.46 27.95
C ASP A 909 -24.91 -48.69 26.40
N SER A 910 -24.04 -49.61 25.99
CA SER A 910 -23.80 -50.08 24.60
C SER A 910 -24.17 -51.60 24.47
N PRO A 911 -23.76 -52.41 23.44
CA PRO A 911 -23.31 -52.20 22.05
C PRO A 911 -23.96 -53.19 21.00
N GLU A 912 -23.36 -53.30 19.78
CA GLU A 912 -23.15 -54.55 18.96
C GLU A 912 -23.79 -54.77 17.53
N ARG A 913 -22.88 -55.05 16.56
CA ARG A 913 -22.87 -56.13 15.52
C ARG A 913 -23.57 -56.08 14.12
N ARG A 914 -22.72 -55.84 13.09
CA ARG A 914 -22.15 -56.84 12.13
C ARG A 914 -23.05 -57.57 11.08
N ARG A 915 -22.92 -57.25 9.76
CA ARG A 915 -22.57 -58.20 8.63
C ARG A 915 -22.54 -57.56 7.20
N LYS A 916 -21.92 -58.29 6.23
CA LYS A 916 -21.81 -58.14 4.74
C LYS A 916 -22.39 -59.43 4.08
N PRO A 917 -22.41 -59.66 2.73
CA PRO A 917 -22.30 -58.81 1.51
C PRO A 917 -23.42 -59.10 0.44
N GLY A 918 -23.30 -58.59 -0.80
CA GLY A 918 -24.08 -59.05 -1.97
C GLY A 918 -23.58 -58.49 -3.32
N HIS A 919 -23.67 -59.28 -4.42
CA HIS A 919 -23.34 -58.89 -5.80
C HIS A 919 -24.61 -58.80 -6.69
N GLY A 920 -24.54 -58.05 -7.79
CA GLY A 920 -25.53 -58.10 -8.89
C GLY A 920 -25.19 -57.15 -10.04
N SER A 921 -25.39 -57.57 -11.29
CA SER A 921 -25.11 -56.79 -12.51
C SER A 921 -26.10 -57.16 -13.62
N LEU A 922 -26.43 -56.21 -14.51
CA LEU A 922 -26.43 -56.35 -15.99
C LEU A 922 -27.47 -55.46 -16.73
N THR A 923 -27.04 -54.96 -17.90
CA THR A 923 -27.83 -54.68 -19.13
C THR A 923 -28.91 -53.57 -19.16
N ASN A 924 -29.39 -53.10 -20.34
CA ASN A 924 -28.73 -52.59 -21.58
C ASN A 924 -29.82 -52.08 -22.57
N ILE A 925 -29.43 -51.35 -23.64
CA ILE A 925 -30.16 -51.21 -24.95
C ILE A 925 -31.51 -50.41 -24.94
N SER A 926 -31.91 -49.60 -25.93
CA SER A 926 -31.25 -48.93 -27.08
C SER A 926 -32.25 -48.01 -27.86
N ARG A 927 -31.75 -47.24 -28.84
CA ARG A 927 -32.45 -46.52 -29.97
C ARG A 927 -33.08 -45.14 -29.62
N HIS A 928 -33.21 -44.18 -30.54
CA HIS A 928 -33.08 -44.18 -32.01
C HIS A 928 -32.16 -43.05 -32.56
N ASP A 929 -31.80 -43.09 -33.85
CA ASP A 929 -30.83 -42.20 -34.52
C ASP A 929 -31.27 -41.79 -35.95
N SER A 930 -31.01 -40.52 -36.36
CA SER A 930 -30.99 -39.91 -37.71
C SER A 930 -31.01 -38.35 -37.61
N LEU A 931 -29.97 -37.59 -37.97
CA LEU A 931 -29.56 -37.12 -39.33
C LEU A 931 -30.51 -36.04 -39.95
N LYS A 932 -30.08 -34.85 -40.42
CA LYS A 932 -28.74 -34.35 -40.87
C LYS A 932 -28.50 -32.82 -40.68
N LYS A 933 -27.24 -32.46 -40.42
CA LYS A 933 -26.43 -31.27 -40.84
C LYS A 933 -27.06 -29.87 -41.08
N ILE A 934 -26.41 -28.84 -40.52
CA ILE A 934 -25.61 -27.81 -41.24
C ILE A 934 -24.51 -27.27 -40.27
N ASP A 935 -23.56 -26.48 -40.77
CA ASP A 935 -22.18 -26.33 -40.26
C ASP A 935 -21.93 -25.58 -38.92
N SER A 936 -20.72 -25.82 -38.39
CA SER A 936 -20.07 -25.19 -37.22
C SER A 936 -19.21 -23.96 -37.64
N PRO A 937 -18.48 -23.25 -36.74
CA PRO A 937 -18.43 -23.35 -35.27
C PRO A 937 -18.59 -22.01 -34.49
N PRO A 938 -18.82 -22.05 -33.16
CA PRO A 938 -18.83 -20.89 -32.27
C PRO A 938 -17.50 -20.67 -31.51
N ILE A 939 -17.37 -19.52 -30.84
CA ILE A 939 -16.30 -19.21 -29.87
C ILE A 939 -16.72 -19.64 -28.46
N ARG A 940 -15.88 -20.40 -27.74
CA ARG A 940 -15.84 -20.36 -26.26
C ARG A 940 -14.58 -20.97 -25.62
N ARG A 941 -14.16 -20.31 -24.54
CA ARG A 941 -13.44 -20.77 -23.32
C ARG A 941 -13.09 -22.27 -23.22
N SER A 942 -11.93 -22.55 -22.64
CA SER A 942 -11.72 -23.74 -21.79
C SER A 942 -10.86 -23.44 -20.57
N THR A 943 -11.22 -24.05 -19.45
CA THR A 943 -10.47 -24.17 -18.18
C THR A 943 -9.88 -25.58 -18.08
N SER A 944 -8.85 -25.80 -17.26
CA SER A 944 -8.53 -27.15 -16.79
C SER A 944 -8.09 -27.19 -15.33
N SER A 945 -8.78 -28.02 -14.56
CA SER A 945 -8.28 -28.64 -13.32
C SER A 945 -8.89 -30.03 -13.25
N GLY A 946 -8.11 -31.04 -12.86
CA GLY A 946 -8.52 -32.44 -12.93
C GLY A 946 -7.68 -33.31 -12.00
N GLN A 947 -8.35 -34.18 -11.25
CA GLN A 947 -7.73 -35.07 -10.26
C GLN A 947 -7.49 -36.46 -10.88
N TYR A 948 -6.43 -37.14 -10.47
CA TYR A 948 -6.24 -38.58 -10.66
C TYR A 948 -5.59 -39.22 -9.43
N THR A 949 -5.83 -40.53 -9.23
CA THR A 949 -5.45 -41.23 -8.00
C THR A 949 -4.70 -42.55 -8.27
N SER A 950 -3.48 -42.63 -7.70
CA SER A 950 -2.82 -43.85 -7.18
C SER A 950 -2.23 -44.95 -8.10
N PHE A 951 -0.95 -45.22 -7.80
CA PHE A 951 -0.15 -46.47 -7.92
C PHE A 951 0.47 -46.95 -9.26
N ASN A 952 1.76 -47.28 -9.12
CA ASN A 952 2.66 -48.11 -9.94
C ASN A 952 2.67 -47.95 -11.47
N ASP A 953 3.66 -47.22 -12.00
CA ASP A 953 4.96 -47.84 -12.35
C ASP A 953 6.03 -46.77 -12.64
N HIS A 954 7.30 -47.03 -12.28
CA HIS A 954 8.41 -46.11 -12.55
C HIS A 954 9.01 -46.34 -13.94
N LYS A 955 8.79 -45.38 -14.84
CA LYS A 955 9.71 -45.08 -15.95
C LYS A 955 10.29 -43.67 -15.76
N PRO A 956 11.55 -43.41 -16.12
CA PRO A 956 12.04 -42.04 -16.23
C PRO A 956 11.30 -41.30 -17.35
N LEU A 957 11.05 -40.01 -17.15
CA LEU A 957 10.50 -39.13 -18.17
C LEU A 957 11.56 -38.84 -19.24
N ASP A 958 11.10 -38.69 -20.47
CA ASP A 958 11.97 -38.47 -21.64
C ASP A 958 12.37 -36.98 -21.75
N PRO A 959 13.67 -36.63 -21.74
CA PRO A 959 14.11 -35.25 -21.89
C PRO A 959 13.65 -34.57 -23.19
N GLU A 960 13.46 -35.34 -24.28
CA GLU A 960 13.06 -34.77 -25.56
C GLU A 960 11.60 -34.28 -25.55
N THR A 961 10.71 -34.95 -24.80
CA THR A 961 9.32 -34.46 -24.60
C THR A 961 9.29 -33.15 -23.80
N ILE A 962 10.11 -33.06 -22.74
CA ILE A 962 10.18 -31.84 -21.91
C ILE A 962 10.77 -30.67 -22.71
N ALA A 963 11.77 -30.91 -23.56
CA ALA A 963 12.30 -29.90 -24.47
C ALA A 963 11.24 -29.42 -25.48
N GLN A 964 10.42 -30.35 -26.00
CA GLN A 964 9.39 -30.06 -26.99
C GLN A 964 8.21 -29.24 -26.39
N ASP A 965 7.74 -29.59 -25.18
CA ASP A 965 6.73 -28.80 -24.45
C ASP A 965 7.23 -27.36 -24.17
N ILE A 966 8.52 -27.19 -23.84
CA ILE A 966 9.14 -25.87 -23.61
C ILE A 966 9.25 -25.08 -24.90
N GLU A 967 9.63 -25.72 -26.02
CA GLU A 967 9.72 -25.07 -27.33
C GLU A 967 8.34 -24.67 -27.86
N GLU A 968 7.31 -25.51 -27.70
CA GLU A 968 5.94 -25.16 -28.09
C GLU A 968 5.40 -24.00 -27.23
N THR A 969 5.58 -24.06 -25.91
CA THR A 969 5.18 -22.97 -24.99
C THR A 969 5.89 -21.64 -25.30
N MET A 970 7.20 -21.68 -25.61
CA MET A 970 7.93 -20.48 -26.04
C MET A 970 7.43 -19.93 -27.37
N ASN A 971 7.10 -20.78 -28.34
CA ASN A 971 6.59 -20.34 -29.64
C ASN A 971 5.17 -19.77 -29.54
N THR A 972 4.31 -20.27 -28.65
CA THR A 972 3.02 -19.60 -28.33
C THR A 972 3.26 -18.21 -27.76
N ALA A 973 4.05 -18.10 -26.69
CA ALA A 973 4.31 -16.80 -26.04
C ALA A 973 4.98 -15.78 -26.97
N LEU A 974 5.85 -16.22 -27.90
CA LEU A 974 6.47 -15.35 -28.92
C LEU A 974 5.51 -14.92 -30.04
N ASN A 975 4.44 -15.68 -30.30
CA ASN A 975 3.38 -15.25 -31.22
C ASN A 975 2.42 -14.28 -30.55
N ASP A 976 2.00 -14.56 -29.31
CA ASP A 976 1.15 -13.65 -28.52
C ASP A 976 1.83 -12.26 -28.38
N LEU A 977 3.14 -12.22 -28.14
CA LEU A 977 3.91 -10.98 -28.05
C LEU A 977 3.92 -10.18 -29.38
N ARG A 978 4.06 -10.87 -30.52
CA ARG A 978 3.95 -10.25 -31.86
C ARG A 978 2.54 -9.77 -32.17
N GLU A 979 1.52 -10.43 -31.62
CA GLU A 979 0.12 -10.03 -31.80
C GLU A 979 -0.21 -8.79 -30.94
N LEU A 980 0.43 -8.62 -29.77
CA LEU A 980 0.43 -7.34 -29.04
C LEU A 980 1.14 -6.21 -29.80
N GLU A 981 2.33 -6.45 -30.39
CA GLU A 981 3.02 -5.44 -31.22
C GLU A 981 2.18 -4.98 -32.43
N ARG A 982 1.36 -5.88 -33.01
CA ARG A 982 0.40 -5.53 -34.08
C ARG A 982 -0.82 -4.77 -33.58
N GLN A 983 -1.11 -4.77 -32.28
CA GLN A 983 -2.22 -4.02 -31.69
C GLN A 983 -1.77 -2.63 -31.20
N SER A 984 -0.55 -2.48 -30.67
CA SER A 984 -0.02 -1.16 -30.26
C SER A 984 0.26 -0.24 -31.46
N SER A 985 0.66 -0.80 -32.60
CA SER A 985 0.98 -0.05 -33.84
C SER A 985 -0.26 0.45 -34.63
N ALA A 986 -1.48 0.20 -34.16
CA ALA A 986 -2.72 0.38 -34.93
C ALA A 986 -3.38 1.78 -34.86
N LYS A 987 -2.60 2.86 -34.69
CA LYS A 987 -3.09 4.26 -34.81
C LYS A 987 -2.16 5.15 -35.64
N HIS A 988 -2.32 5.08 -36.96
CA HIS A 988 -1.98 6.16 -37.88
C HIS A 988 -3.11 6.33 -38.91
N ALA A 989 -3.63 7.55 -39.03
CA ALA A 989 -4.56 7.93 -40.09
C ALA A 989 -3.77 8.17 -41.40
N PRO A 990 -4.36 7.92 -42.58
CA PRO A 990 -3.64 7.99 -43.84
C PRO A 990 -3.34 9.43 -44.27
N ASP A 991 -2.10 9.67 -44.67
CA ASP A 991 -1.67 10.92 -45.29
C ASP A 991 -2.23 11.00 -46.72
N VAL A 992 -2.86 12.13 -47.08
CA VAL A 992 -3.51 12.33 -48.39
C VAL A 992 -2.74 13.37 -49.18
N VAL A 993 -1.99 12.88 -50.16
CA VAL A 993 -1.09 13.65 -51.02
C VAL A 993 -1.76 14.88 -51.64
N LEU A 994 -1.19 16.05 -51.33
CA LEU A 994 -1.33 17.29 -52.12
C LEU A 994 0.05 17.90 -52.42
N ASP A 995 0.88 17.12 -53.13
CA ASP A 995 1.81 17.71 -54.10
C ASP A 995 0.95 18.41 -55.19
N THR A 996 1.25 19.63 -55.65
CA THR A 996 2.57 20.24 -55.90
C THR A 996 2.52 21.76 -55.78
N LEU A 997 3.61 22.39 -55.34
CA LEU A 997 4.10 23.66 -55.91
C LEU A 997 5.49 24.02 -55.38
N ASP A 998 6.53 23.73 -56.16
CA ASP A 998 7.91 24.09 -55.83
C ASP A 998 8.50 25.06 -56.88
N GLN A 999 9.15 26.12 -56.36
CA GLN A 999 10.07 27.09 -56.98
C GLN A 999 10.05 27.37 -58.52
N ILE A 1000 9.97 28.66 -58.91
CA ILE A 1000 11.09 29.42 -59.55
C ILE A 1000 10.74 30.90 -59.93
N LYS A 1001 11.64 31.82 -59.51
CA LYS A 1001 12.02 33.16 -60.03
C LYS A 1001 11.03 34.10 -60.76
N ASN A 1002 11.01 35.34 -60.24
CA ASN A 1002 11.17 36.62 -60.95
C ASN A 1002 11.08 36.66 -62.49
N CYS A 1003 10.00 37.22 -63.03
CA CYS A 1003 10.05 38.34 -63.99
C CYS A 1003 8.66 39.03 -64.07
N PRO A 1004 8.54 40.29 -64.52
CA PRO A 1004 7.28 41.04 -64.46
C PRO A 1004 6.39 40.90 -65.72
N THR A 1005 5.15 41.39 -65.56
CA THR A 1005 4.20 41.91 -66.59
C THR A 1005 3.39 40.96 -67.51
N ILE A 1006 2.05 41.18 -67.45
CA ILE A 1006 1.04 41.16 -68.55
C ILE A 1006 0.32 39.84 -68.94
N ALA A 1007 -0.96 39.78 -68.50
CA ALA A 1007 -2.21 39.40 -69.18
C ALA A 1007 -2.54 37.98 -69.76
N SER A 1008 -3.72 37.51 -69.32
CA SER A 1008 -4.86 36.93 -70.09
C SER A 1008 -4.85 35.50 -70.72
N SER A 1009 -5.87 34.72 -70.26
CA SER A 1009 -6.91 33.99 -71.02
C SER A 1009 -6.71 32.58 -71.67
N THR A 1010 -7.54 31.63 -71.15
CA THR A 1010 -8.41 30.63 -71.85
C THR A 1010 -7.88 29.41 -72.63
N GLU A 1011 -8.35 28.20 -72.22
CA GLU A 1011 -8.91 27.06 -73.02
C GLU A 1011 -8.01 26.29 -74.06
N SER A 1012 -8.23 25.00 -74.44
CA SER A 1012 -8.99 23.85 -73.88
C SER A 1012 -8.68 22.49 -74.62
N LEU A 1013 -9.11 21.33 -74.05
CA LEU A 1013 -9.46 20.02 -74.68
C LEU A 1013 -8.37 19.05 -75.28
N SER A 1014 -8.80 17.84 -75.75
CA SER A 1014 -8.06 16.53 -75.86
C SER A 1014 -8.59 15.61 -77.03
N PRO A 1015 -8.41 14.24 -77.17
CA PRO A 1015 -7.40 13.18 -76.80
C PRO A 1015 -7.02 12.17 -77.97
N LEU A 1016 -6.35 10.98 -77.74
CA LEU A 1016 -6.60 9.58 -78.34
C LEU A 1016 -5.41 8.50 -78.47
N HIS A 1017 -5.71 7.20 -78.14
CA HIS A 1017 -5.34 5.82 -78.68
C HIS A 1017 -3.94 5.08 -78.85
N ASN A 1018 -3.87 3.79 -78.37
CA ASN A 1018 -3.51 2.45 -79.01
C ASN A 1018 -2.11 1.67 -79.06
N ILE A 1019 -2.12 0.38 -78.62
CA ILE A 1019 -1.56 -0.92 -79.21
C ILE A 1019 -0.01 -1.30 -79.15
N VAL A 1020 0.50 -2.55 -79.43
CA VAL A 1020 0.53 -3.90 -78.73
C VAL A 1020 1.00 -5.09 -79.67
N LEU A 1021 1.84 -6.12 -79.26
CA LEU A 1021 1.91 -7.59 -79.73
C LEU A 1021 3.25 -8.45 -79.51
N LYS A 1022 3.11 -9.79 -79.18
CA LYS A 1022 3.90 -11.04 -79.58
C LYS A 1022 5.37 -11.38 -79.09
N ASN A 1023 5.89 -12.63 -78.95
CA ASN A 1023 5.39 -14.06 -78.97
C ASN A 1023 6.37 -15.16 -78.38
N ALA A 1024 5.87 -16.32 -77.87
CA ALA A 1024 6.52 -17.69 -77.69
C ALA A 1024 7.71 -17.91 -76.68
N GLU A 1025 8.27 -19.11 -76.32
CA GLU A 1025 7.86 -20.52 -75.91
C GLU A 1025 9.15 -21.38 -75.54
N PRO A 1026 9.22 -22.74 -75.30
CA PRO A 1026 8.43 -23.75 -74.53
C PRO A 1026 9.21 -24.86 -73.67
N GLN A 1027 8.54 -25.46 -72.66
CA GLN A 1027 8.56 -26.84 -72.02
C GLN A 1027 9.82 -27.71 -71.63
N ILE A 1028 9.81 -28.30 -70.39
CA ILE A 1028 9.72 -29.77 -70.01
C ILE A 1028 9.71 -29.97 -68.44
N ARG A 1029 9.58 -31.20 -67.87
CA ARG A 1029 9.09 -31.53 -66.47
C ARG A 1029 10.02 -32.35 -65.51
N ARG A 1030 9.79 -32.18 -64.18
CA ARG A 1030 9.67 -33.19 -63.05
C ARG A 1030 10.86 -33.70 -62.16
N SER A 1031 10.83 -33.28 -60.87
CA SER A 1031 10.83 -34.04 -59.57
C SER A 1031 12.05 -34.77 -58.90
N THR A 1032 12.00 -34.80 -57.54
CA THR A 1032 12.48 -35.79 -56.51
C THR A 1032 13.92 -35.78 -55.85
N SER A 1033 13.98 -35.26 -54.60
CA SER A 1033 14.45 -35.87 -53.31
C SER A 1033 15.91 -36.32 -52.93
N THR A 1034 16.30 -35.95 -51.68
CA THR A 1034 17.07 -36.67 -50.59
C THR A 1034 18.61 -36.86 -50.55
N SER A 1035 19.21 -36.56 -49.35
CA SER A 1035 20.42 -37.15 -48.66
C SER A 1035 21.83 -37.07 -49.30
N SER A 1036 23.00 -37.10 -48.60
CA SER A 1036 23.41 -36.96 -47.17
C SER A 1036 24.96 -36.89 -47.01
N ASP A 1037 25.48 -36.31 -45.91
CA ASP A 1037 26.80 -36.46 -45.22
C ASP A 1037 28.17 -36.65 -45.93
N ALA A 1038 29.21 -35.93 -45.46
CA ALA A 1038 30.45 -36.52 -44.87
C ALA A 1038 31.53 -35.49 -44.37
N MET A 1039 31.90 -35.61 -43.09
CA MET A 1039 33.23 -35.45 -42.43
C MET A 1039 34.36 -34.55 -43.00
N SER A 1040 34.98 -33.72 -42.13
CA SER A 1040 36.41 -33.91 -41.73
C SER A 1040 36.82 -33.10 -40.48
N THR A 1041 37.85 -33.57 -39.78
CA THR A 1041 38.32 -33.17 -38.43
C THR A 1041 39.58 -32.29 -38.50
N PHE A 1042 39.84 -31.40 -37.51
CA PHE A 1042 41.11 -31.30 -36.76
C PHE A 1042 41.12 -30.24 -35.63
N LYS A 1043 41.77 -30.56 -34.51
CA LYS A 1043 42.26 -29.63 -33.45
C LYS A 1043 43.79 -29.76 -33.36
N PRO A 1044 44.48 -28.79 -32.74
CA PRO A 1044 45.25 -29.16 -31.54
C PRO A 1044 45.02 -28.22 -30.34
N MET A 1045 45.81 -28.40 -29.28
CA MET A 1045 45.60 -27.87 -27.92
C MET A 1045 46.95 -27.64 -27.21
N VAL A 1046 46.92 -26.98 -26.04
CA VAL A 1046 47.93 -26.92 -24.93
C VAL A 1046 48.53 -25.52 -24.68
N THR A 1047 48.70 -25.19 -23.39
CA THR A 1047 49.18 -23.92 -22.80
C THR A 1047 50.53 -24.08 -22.10
N PRO A 1048 51.19 -22.97 -21.67
CA PRO A 1048 51.47 -22.83 -20.23
C PRO A 1048 51.32 -21.39 -19.67
N ARG A 1049 51.81 -21.14 -18.43
CA ARG A 1049 51.50 -20.04 -17.49
C ARG A 1049 52.51 -18.84 -17.47
N MET A 1050 52.18 -17.84 -16.62
CA MET A 1050 52.98 -16.74 -16.02
C MET A 1050 53.03 -15.41 -16.83
N GLY A 1051 52.94 -14.19 -16.26
CA GLY A 1051 52.57 -13.75 -14.90
C GLY A 1051 52.89 -12.25 -14.61
N VAL A 1052 52.33 -11.69 -13.52
CA VAL A 1052 52.73 -10.44 -12.78
C VAL A 1052 52.29 -9.03 -13.30
N GLN A 1053 51.69 -8.27 -12.35
CA GLN A 1053 51.47 -6.81 -12.13
C GLN A 1053 51.95 -5.71 -13.12
N LEU A 1054 51.15 -4.62 -13.24
CA LEU A 1054 51.47 -3.27 -12.65
C LEU A 1054 50.30 -2.25 -12.70
N LYS A 1055 50.50 -1.01 -12.19
CA LYS A 1055 49.48 0.00 -11.79
C LYS A 1055 49.18 1.14 -12.80
N PRO A 1056 48.08 1.92 -12.64
CA PRO A 1056 47.68 3.06 -13.49
C PRO A 1056 48.12 4.45 -12.95
N PRO A 1057 47.97 5.53 -13.74
CA PRO A 1057 48.25 6.92 -13.33
C PRO A 1057 47.03 7.72 -12.81
N ALA A 1058 47.35 8.79 -12.08
CA ALA A 1058 46.48 9.83 -11.49
C ALA A 1058 46.38 11.08 -12.42
N LEU A 1059 45.65 12.19 -12.21
CA LEU A 1059 44.67 12.66 -11.19
C LEU A 1059 43.82 13.84 -11.80
N ARG A 1060 42.90 14.45 -11.02
CA ARG A 1060 42.11 15.69 -11.30
C ARG A 1060 42.89 16.96 -10.83
N PRO A 1061 42.53 18.25 -11.16
CA PRO A 1061 41.18 18.87 -10.97
C PRO A 1061 40.77 20.03 -11.95
N LYS A 1062 39.74 20.81 -11.56
CA LYS A 1062 39.17 22.05 -12.19
C LYS A 1062 39.69 23.33 -11.45
N PRO A 1063 39.12 24.57 -11.52
CA PRO A 1063 38.12 25.22 -12.41
C PRO A 1063 38.52 26.68 -12.85
N ILE A 1064 37.61 27.47 -13.48
CA ILE A 1064 37.25 28.92 -13.24
C ILE A 1064 36.45 29.55 -14.44
N VAL A 1065 36.11 30.85 -14.38
CA VAL A 1065 34.90 31.54 -14.90
C VAL A 1065 35.22 32.67 -15.93
N LEU A 1066 34.19 33.04 -16.74
CA LEU A 1066 33.91 34.28 -17.56
C LEU A 1066 34.74 35.58 -17.32
N PRO A 1067 34.71 36.62 -18.22
CA PRO A 1067 34.11 36.76 -19.58
C PRO A 1067 34.95 37.55 -20.66
N LYS A 1068 34.34 37.73 -21.86
CA LYS A 1068 34.38 38.90 -22.80
C LYS A 1068 35.64 39.28 -23.62
N THR A 1069 35.42 39.33 -24.95
CA THR A 1069 35.88 40.30 -25.98
C THR A 1069 37.37 40.62 -26.20
N ASN A 1070 37.79 40.54 -27.48
CA ASN A 1070 38.91 41.26 -28.07
C ASN A 1070 38.55 41.59 -29.55
N PRO A 1071 39.08 42.66 -30.18
CA PRO A 1071 40.33 42.49 -30.94
C PRO A 1071 41.30 43.70 -30.89
N GLY A 1072 42.61 43.43 -31.00
CA GLY A 1072 43.65 44.47 -30.87
C GLY A 1072 45.06 44.08 -31.33
N ILE A 1073 45.18 43.49 -32.53
CA ILE A 1073 46.36 43.38 -33.43
C ILE A 1073 47.77 43.71 -32.85
N GLY A 1074 48.69 42.73 -32.87
CA GLY A 1074 50.14 42.95 -32.69
C GLY A 1074 50.95 41.65 -32.49
N PRO A 1075 51.87 41.24 -33.40
CA PRO A 1075 52.44 39.88 -33.37
C PRO A 1075 53.92 39.74 -32.96
N SER A 1076 54.30 38.48 -32.73
CA SER A 1076 55.60 37.82 -32.96
C SER A 1076 56.62 37.62 -31.79
N GLN A 1077 56.96 36.33 -31.58
CA GLN A 1077 58.31 35.72 -31.43
C GLN A 1077 59.27 36.20 -30.31
N THR A 1078 60.06 35.35 -29.60
CA THR A 1078 60.13 33.87 -29.44
C THR A 1078 61.01 33.48 -28.23
N ALA A 1079 60.83 32.26 -27.72
CA ALA A 1079 61.84 31.36 -27.11
C ALA A 1079 62.43 31.61 -25.68
N GLN A 1080 62.46 30.48 -24.94
CA GLN A 1080 63.42 30.05 -23.89
C GLN A 1080 63.40 30.70 -22.48
N GLY A 1081 63.56 29.85 -21.46
CA GLY A 1081 63.75 30.19 -20.02
C GLY A 1081 65.21 30.02 -19.58
N PRO A 1082 65.57 29.36 -18.45
CA PRO A 1082 64.74 28.57 -17.51
C PRO A 1082 65.05 28.74 -15.99
N ALA A 1083 64.39 27.92 -15.14
CA ALA A 1083 64.83 27.44 -13.80
C ALA A 1083 64.83 28.46 -12.61
N ASP A 1084 64.80 28.08 -11.33
CA ASP A 1084 64.73 26.76 -10.67
C ASP A 1084 64.28 26.85 -9.17
N LYS A 1085 63.75 25.76 -8.57
CA LYS A 1085 63.66 25.47 -7.10
C LYS A 1085 62.91 26.50 -6.19
N SER A 1086 62.53 26.29 -4.92
CA SER A 1086 62.25 25.14 -4.00
C SER A 1086 61.60 25.72 -2.70
N CYS A 1087 60.87 25.01 -1.83
CA CYS A 1087 60.30 23.65 -1.88
C CYS A 1087 59.11 23.45 -0.90
N THR A 1088 58.22 22.54 -1.28
CA THR A 1088 57.46 21.51 -0.53
C THR A 1088 57.75 21.26 0.97
N MET A 1089 56.78 20.78 1.78
CA MET A 1089 55.30 20.64 1.63
C MET A 1089 54.72 20.34 3.03
#